data_AF-A0A3R7S5L6-F1
#
_entry.id   AF-A0A3R7S5L6-F1
#
_cell.length_a   1.000
_cell.length_b   1.000
_cell.length_c   1.000
_cell.angle_alpha   90.00
_cell.angle_beta   90.00
_cell.angle_gamma   90.00
#
_symmetry.space_group_name_H-M   'P 1'
#
loop_
_entity.id
_entity.type
_entity.pdbx_description
1 polymer ?
#
loop_
_entity_poly.entity_id
_entity_poly.type
_entity_poly.pdbx_seq_one_letter_code
_entity_poly.pdbx_strand_id
1 'polypeptide(L)'
;MKEVTCRPCAFRSIATMATALFVMVSGGYAQKKITYEDDILPIFESACLNCHNADKKKGDLDLSNFSGIMAGGAGGEVADPGEGAASILYGTITHTLEPFMPPRGDKLSKTDADLIRDWINGGMLENKSSKAKKPSGPKIAKLDVDPSAKPEGPPPMPEHLNLEPAVTSTRNTVVNDMACSPWAPLLAITGQKQILLYNTDTLQLAAILPFPEGFPETLSFHPTGKYLTAGGGVPGKSGTTYTWDITSGKMLMSNGREFDSVLAASLRLDLGGVALGGPSRLIKLWDTQTGEEIKAIKKHTDWVTALSYSPDGVLLTTGDRNGGVWVWEAGTGNEFHSLRGHTGGITALAWRADSNIVGTASEDGQVIFWEMNNGGQVKKFTAHGGGALSLDYARTGEFVTSGRNREVKIWKSDFTLKKSLTGFSEMVVETTITHDGKRVFTADWNGVIEAWDANTFEKLGQLSGNPPRIADRISVLQQDLEAAPGATAAARKALETAEKGVRTAKTSLAEVTTSVAEQKKQVSELEKETAQFALALSETNTSLDTLGKTIREELSSALTQAQRRSEEHNASIASATLEVQAIAITPLEEGAKRLVRELQQLREAAEAQPEDAALKQKVTEAAMKLADHQSVLAEMRLKMTQAASKLTTLQKLTAAIASSESEARSQLQQNNEQLQTLSSSRSDITRNMAAAKSSLASANKQLAMRQAALKKAEEHLASQQKALTAPAAELQRAHNFEKKLKENLKFWRAAQVNAKALVVTSKRDTLKAEQEEETSALESKTRELGTSRSDLSSLEARKATLQAQLEELSVDLASLKQSIAARKPLLEEAERESKDLQNRYLELSE
;
A
#
# COMPACT_ATOMS: atom_id res chain seq x y z
N MET A 1 36.18 -35.87 56.71
CA MET A 1 37.57 -36.03 57.17
C MET A 1 38.50 -35.97 55.97
N LYS A 2 39.65 -35.31 56.15
CA LYS A 2 40.78 -35.04 55.23
C LYS A 2 40.69 -33.76 54.38
N GLU A 3 41.22 -32.71 54.99
CA GLU A 3 41.94 -31.59 54.37
C GLU A 3 43.11 -32.10 53.51
N VAL A 4 43.41 -31.41 52.39
CA VAL A 4 44.77 -30.99 52.03
C VAL A 4 44.71 -29.63 51.32
N THR A 5 45.58 -28.76 51.79
CA THR A 5 45.90 -27.36 51.49
C THR A 5 46.62 -27.12 50.15
N CYS A 6 46.41 -25.95 49.50
CA CYS A 6 47.36 -24.80 49.47
C CYS A 6 47.34 -23.94 48.18
N ARG A 7 46.88 -22.69 48.36
CA ARG A 7 47.26 -21.36 47.80
C ARG A 7 47.25 -20.99 46.28
N PRO A 8 46.63 -19.82 45.95
CA PRO A 8 46.73 -19.11 44.67
C PRO A 8 47.74 -17.93 44.67
N CYS A 9 48.18 -17.52 43.48
CA CYS A 9 48.99 -16.32 43.23
C CYS A 9 48.13 -15.04 43.22
N ALA A 10 48.71 -13.98 43.78
CA ALA A 10 48.10 -12.68 44.03
C ALA A 10 48.24 -11.70 42.84
N PHE A 11 47.25 -10.84 42.61
CA PHE A 11 47.46 -9.42 42.31
C PHE A 11 46.28 -8.59 42.84
N ARG A 12 46.62 -7.46 43.47
CA ARG A 12 45.86 -6.71 44.48
C ARG A 12 44.67 -5.91 43.92
N SER A 13 43.49 -6.07 44.52
CA SER A 13 42.49 -5.02 44.69
C SER A 13 42.67 -4.39 46.07
N ILE A 14 42.75 -3.06 46.16
CA ILE A 14 42.65 -2.32 47.42
C ILE A 14 41.19 -1.94 47.58
N ALA A 15 40.46 -2.76 48.34
CA ALA A 15 39.20 -2.42 48.96
C ALA A 15 39.34 -2.76 50.44
N THR A 16 39.45 -1.73 51.28
CA THR A 16 39.36 -1.87 52.74
C THR A 16 38.04 -1.28 53.19
N MET A 17 37.17 -2.17 53.69
CA MET A 17 36.09 -1.87 54.61
C MET A 17 36.56 -0.95 55.74
N ALA A 18 35.78 0.09 56.01
CA ALA A 18 35.67 0.68 57.34
C ALA A 18 34.21 1.13 57.53
N THR A 19 33.39 0.23 58.06
CA THR A 19 32.10 0.54 58.68
C THR A 19 32.25 0.42 60.20
N ALA A 20 31.54 1.30 60.91
CA ALA A 20 31.27 1.34 62.35
C ALA A 20 32.19 2.22 63.21
N LEU A 21 31.89 3.52 63.26
CA LEU A 21 31.39 4.23 64.46
C LEU A 21 31.19 5.72 64.09
N PHE A 22 29.94 6.15 63.93
CA PHE A 22 29.60 7.58 64.04
C PHE A 22 28.18 7.68 64.60
N VAL A 23 28.09 7.52 65.92
CA VAL A 23 26.94 7.99 66.71
C VAL A 23 27.33 9.37 67.23
N MET A 24 26.58 10.37 66.77
CA MET A 24 26.34 11.71 67.32
C MET A 24 27.50 12.43 68.06
N VAL A 25 28.05 13.44 67.40
CA VAL A 25 28.10 14.80 67.97
C VAL A 25 27.72 15.79 66.87
N SER A 26 26.45 15.82 66.49
CA SER A 26 25.83 17.07 66.05
C SER A 26 25.41 17.81 67.30
N GLY A 27 26.36 18.54 67.90
CA GLY A 27 26.03 19.67 68.74
C GLY A 27 25.37 20.72 67.85
N GLY A 28 24.08 20.54 67.58
CA GLY A 28 23.27 21.56 66.95
C GLY A 28 23.29 22.77 67.87
N TYR A 29 23.94 23.85 67.42
CA TYR A 29 23.32 25.14 67.63
C TYR A 29 21.99 25.04 66.89
N ALA A 30 20.92 24.73 67.62
CA ALA A 30 19.58 24.97 67.14
C ALA A 30 19.56 26.44 66.73
N GLN A 31 19.48 26.73 65.42
CA GLN A 31 19.10 28.06 64.97
C GLN A 31 17.87 28.44 65.80
N LYS A 32 17.95 29.56 66.50
CA LYS A 32 16.83 30.05 67.32
C LYS A 32 15.63 30.13 66.37
N LYS A 33 14.64 29.26 66.57
CA LYS A 33 13.42 29.29 65.77
C LYS A 33 12.75 30.62 66.06
N ILE A 34 12.75 31.51 65.07
CA ILE A 34 12.06 32.78 65.15
C ILE A 34 10.57 32.47 65.04
N THR A 35 9.78 32.85 66.05
CA THR A 35 8.33 32.60 66.06
C THR A 35 7.55 33.90 66.05
N TYR A 36 6.31 33.83 65.56
CA TYR A 36 5.42 34.97 65.55
C TYR A 36 5.16 35.48 66.96
N GLU A 37 4.75 34.59 67.87
CA GLU A 37 4.37 34.95 69.24
C GLU A 37 5.54 35.51 70.08
N ASP A 38 6.73 34.92 69.99
CA ASP A 38 7.84 35.28 70.88
C ASP A 38 8.72 36.42 70.32
N ASP A 39 8.91 36.48 68.99
CA ASP A 39 9.94 37.34 68.38
C ASP A 39 9.38 38.44 67.46
N ILE A 40 8.25 38.21 66.78
CA ILE A 40 7.72 39.15 65.76
C ILE A 40 6.56 40.00 66.29
N LEU A 41 5.65 39.42 67.07
CA LEU A 41 4.53 40.14 67.67
C LEU A 41 4.98 41.35 68.51
N PRO A 42 6.05 41.29 69.32
CA PRO A 42 6.55 42.49 70.04
C PRO A 42 6.98 43.64 69.12
N ILE A 43 7.49 43.33 67.92
CA ILE A 43 7.85 44.33 66.92
C ILE A 43 6.58 44.96 66.35
N PHE A 44 5.57 44.16 66.03
CA PHE A 44 4.29 44.70 65.55
C PHE A 44 3.56 45.50 66.62
N GLU A 45 3.57 45.07 67.88
CA GLU A 45 2.98 45.79 69.01
C GLU A 45 3.58 47.20 69.16
N SER A 46 4.90 47.31 69.01
CA SER A 46 5.60 48.59 69.16
C SER A 46 5.47 49.53 67.95
N ALA A 47 5.42 48.99 66.72
CA ALA A 47 5.53 49.79 65.51
C ALA A 47 4.27 49.81 64.61
N CYS A 48 3.44 48.76 64.63
CA CYS A 48 2.44 48.50 63.59
C CYS A 48 0.99 48.46 64.11
N LEU A 49 0.76 47.94 65.33
CA LEU A 49 -0.58 47.70 65.87
C LEU A 49 -1.36 48.98 66.20
N ASN A 50 -0.74 50.16 66.18
CA ASN A 50 -1.48 51.42 66.29
C ASN A 50 -2.42 51.66 65.10
N CYS A 51 -2.14 51.06 63.93
CA CYS A 51 -2.91 51.21 62.70
C CYS A 51 -3.38 49.90 62.04
N HIS A 52 -2.83 48.74 62.45
CA HIS A 52 -3.11 47.41 61.90
C HIS A 52 -3.47 46.41 63.00
N ASN A 53 -4.63 46.60 63.63
CA ASN A 53 -5.16 45.72 64.67
C ASN A 53 -6.63 45.34 64.38
N ALA A 54 -7.22 44.48 65.21
CA ALA A 54 -8.59 44.00 65.03
C ALA A 54 -9.66 45.12 64.89
N ASP A 55 -9.49 46.25 65.58
CA ASP A 55 -10.42 47.38 65.58
C ASP A 55 -10.10 48.43 64.50
N LYS A 56 -8.84 48.52 64.06
CA LYS A 56 -8.32 49.47 63.09
C LYS A 56 -7.49 48.72 62.04
N LYS A 57 -8.13 48.35 60.94
CA LYS A 57 -7.53 47.61 59.82
C LYS A 57 -7.26 48.54 58.63
N LYS A 58 -6.29 49.45 58.74
CA LYS A 58 -5.94 50.28 57.56
C LYS A 58 -5.39 49.37 56.45
N GLY A 59 -5.89 49.52 55.23
CA GLY A 59 -5.56 48.62 54.12
C GLY A 59 -6.04 47.18 54.32
N ASP A 60 -7.11 46.99 55.12
CA ASP A 60 -7.73 45.70 55.49
C ASP A 60 -6.77 44.67 56.14
N LEU A 61 -5.60 45.11 56.60
CA LEU A 61 -4.57 44.26 57.19
C LEU A 61 -4.63 44.29 58.72
N ASP A 62 -4.61 43.10 59.34
CA ASP A 62 -4.53 42.89 60.79
C ASP A 62 -3.23 42.16 61.15
N LEU A 63 -2.33 42.83 61.86
CA LEU A 63 -1.04 42.28 62.29
C LEU A 63 -1.04 41.84 63.75
N SER A 64 -2.20 41.84 64.44
CA SER A 64 -2.29 41.52 65.87
C SER A 64 -2.29 40.02 66.17
N ASN A 65 -2.61 39.19 65.18
CA ASN A 65 -2.66 37.75 65.29
C ASN A 65 -2.20 37.09 63.99
N PHE A 66 -1.68 35.87 64.08
CA PHE A 66 -1.11 35.16 62.93
C PHE A 66 -2.13 34.93 61.81
N SER A 67 -3.38 34.64 62.17
CA SER A 67 -4.49 34.48 61.22
C SER A 67 -4.76 35.74 60.39
N GLY A 68 -4.63 36.93 60.99
CA GLY A 68 -4.83 38.21 60.33
C GLY A 68 -3.74 38.51 59.30
N ILE A 69 -2.50 38.12 59.59
CA ILE A 69 -1.36 38.27 58.67
C ILE A 69 -1.53 37.34 57.48
N MET A 70 -1.90 36.09 57.75
CA MET A 70 -2.14 35.08 56.70
C MET A 70 -3.35 35.40 55.83
N ALA A 71 -4.34 36.13 56.36
CA ALA A 71 -5.49 36.58 55.58
C ALA A 71 -5.13 37.69 54.56
N GLY A 72 -3.99 38.35 54.71
CA GLY A 72 -3.56 39.45 53.85
C GLY A 72 -4.36 40.74 54.06
N GLY A 73 -4.07 41.74 53.22
CA GLY A 73 -4.79 43.02 53.20
C GLY A 73 -5.47 43.27 51.85
N ALA A 74 -5.93 44.50 51.63
CA ALA A 74 -6.57 44.93 50.37
C ALA A 74 -5.66 44.79 49.13
N GLY A 75 -4.34 44.69 49.34
CA GLY A 75 -3.33 44.45 48.30
C GLY A 75 -2.96 42.98 48.06
N GLY A 76 -3.64 42.03 48.72
CA GLY A 76 -3.33 40.60 48.67
C GLY A 76 -2.48 40.11 49.85
N GLU A 77 -1.82 38.96 49.66
CA GLU A 77 -0.95 38.34 50.66
C GLU A 77 0.26 39.24 50.96
N VAL A 78 0.54 39.46 52.25
CA VAL A 78 1.60 40.38 52.68
C VAL A 78 2.99 39.73 52.69
N ALA A 79 3.06 38.41 52.85
CA ALA A 79 4.31 37.67 52.80
C ALA A 79 4.07 36.21 52.46
N ASP A 80 4.89 35.67 51.56
CA ASP A 80 4.93 34.25 51.23
C ASP A 80 6.04 33.54 52.05
N PRO A 81 5.73 32.40 52.68
CA PRO A 81 6.74 31.60 53.36
C PRO A 81 7.90 31.23 52.43
N GLY A 82 9.13 31.57 52.82
CA GLY A 82 10.35 31.31 52.04
C GLY A 82 10.79 32.47 51.12
N GLU A 83 9.97 33.51 50.92
CA GLU A 83 10.28 34.66 50.07
C GLU A 83 10.43 35.96 50.90
N GLY A 84 11.25 35.94 51.96
CA GLY A 84 11.37 37.05 52.91
C GLY A 84 11.81 38.37 52.29
N ALA A 85 12.79 38.36 51.39
CA ALA A 85 13.31 39.58 50.77
C ALA A 85 12.40 40.16 49.68
N ALA A 86 11.56 39.32 49.05
CA ALA A 86 10.61 39.72 48.01
C ALA A 86 9.21 40.03 48.57
N SER A 87 8.97 39.74 49.86
CA SER A 87 7.69 39.97 50.51
C SER A 87 7.28 41.44 50.51
N ILE A 88 5.98 41.69 50.30
CA ILE A 88 5.39 43.04 50.35
C ILE A 88 5.60 43.63 51.75
N LEU A 89 5.48 42.82 52.80
CA LEU A 89 5.73 43.24 54.19
C LEU A 89 7.15 43.75 54.39
N TYR A 90 8.18 43.01 53.96
CA TYR A 90 9.56 43.46 54.08
C TYR A 90 9.86 44.68 53.19
N GLY A 91 9.30 44.72 51.98
CA GLY A 91 9.49 45.83 51.07
C GLY A 91 8.89 47.15 51.55
N THR A 92 7.70 47.09 52.16
CA THR A 92 6.99 48.27 52.68
C THR A 92 7.62 48.83 53.97
N ILE A 93 8.13 47.97 54.87
CA ILE A 93 8.82 48.41 56.11
C ILE A 93 10.26 48.89 55.88
N THR A 94 10.88 48.50 54.76
CA THR A 94 12.23 48.96 54.37
C THR A 94 12.22 50.12 53.37
N HIS A 95 11.02 50.57 52.96
CA HIS A 95 10.78 51.62 51.97
C HIS A 95 11.36 51.30 50.57
N THR A 96 11.32 50.03 50.15
CA THR A 96 11.69 49.60 48.78
C THR A 96 10.47 49.41 47.88
N LEU A 97 9.28 49.27 48.45
CA LEU A 97 7.99 49.12 47.76
C LEU A 97 6.94 50.06 48.36
N GLU A 98 6.19 50.77 47.51
CA GLU A 98 5.06 51.62 47.93
C GLU A 98 3.80 50.77 48.13
N PRO A 99 2.94 51.05 49.15
CA PRO A 99 2.98 52.20 50.06
C PRO A 99 4.00 52.04 51.21
N PHE A 100 4.72 53.12 51.54
CA PHE A 100 5.70 53.11 52.64
C PHE A 100 5.01 53.08 54.01
N MET A 101 5.54 52.26 54.91
CA MET A 101 5.07 52.12 56.28
C MET A 101 6.24 52.29 57.27
N PRO A 102 6.18 53.26 58.21
CA PRO A 102 5.07 54.19 58.48
C PRO A 102 4.94 55.32 57.42
N PRO A 103 3.72 55.77 57.04
CA PRO A 103 3.52 56.78 55.98
C PRO A 103 4.16 58.15 56.26
N ARG A 104 4.42 58.44 57.54
CA ARG A 104 5.15 59.61 58.03
C ARG A 104 6.04 59.16 59.18
N GLY A 105 7.27 58.73 58.88
CA GLY A 105 8.23 58.26 59.85
C GLY A 105 9.48 57.67 59.20
N ASP A 106 10.48 57.37 60.02
CA ASP A 106 11.66 56.62 59.58
C ASP A 106 11.29 55.13 59.40
N LYS A 107 11.97 54.47 58.46
CA LYS A 107 11.83 53.03 58.22
C LYS A 107 12.19 52.23 59.48
N LEU A 108 11.66 51.01 59.57
CA LEU A 108 11.94 50.13 60.70
C LEU A 108 13.45 49.87 60.84
N SER A 109 13.92 49.63 62.06
CA SER A 109 15.34 49.34 62.32
C SER A 109 15.79 48.15 61.46
N LYS A 110 17.04 48.20 60.96
CA LYS A 110 17.55 47.14 60.09
C LYS A 110 17.51 45.77 60.79
N THR A 111 17.76 45.75 62.10
CA THR A 111 17.73 44.53 62.91
C THR A 111 16.33 43.92 62.99
N ASP A 112 15.30 44.73 63.21
CA ASP A 112 13.92 44.24 63.31
C ASP A 112 13.35 43.85 61.94
N ALA A 113 13.70 44.60 60.88
CA ALA A 113 13.33 44.25 59.51
C ALA A 113 14.01 42.93 59.06
N ASP A 114 15.30 42.76 59.38
CA ASP A 114 16.03 41.51 59.12
C ASP A 114 15.42 40.34 59.90
N LEU A 115 14.94 40.55 61.13
CA LEU A 115 14.26 39.52 61.91
C LEU A 115 12.92 39.09 61.30
N ILE A 116 12.13 40.05 60.80
CA ILE A 116 10.88 39.77 60.05
C ILE A 116 11.19 39.01 58.76
N ARG A 117 12.22 39.41 58.01
CA ARG A 117 12.68 38.69 56.80
C ARG A 117 13.07 37.25 57.11
N ASP A 118 13.85 37.05 58.16
CA ASP A 118 14.38 35.74 58.53
C ASP A 118 13.27 34.82 59.07
N TRP A 119 12.25 35.38 59.73
CA TRP A 119 11.02 34.68 60.07
C TRP A 119 10.20 34.25 58.84
N ILE A 120 10.07 35.12 57.84
CA ILE A 120 9.37 34.79 56.58
C ILE A 120 10.14 33.70 55.82
N ASN A 121 11.47 33.84 55.69
CA ASN A 121 12.36 32.82 55.11
C ASN A 121 12.29 31.49 55.88
N GLY A 122 12.16 31.56 57.21
CA GLY A 122 12.00 30.42 58.11
C GLY A 122 10.63 29.74 58.05
N GLY A 123 9.77 30.14 57.12
CA GLY A 123 8.47 29.51 56.87
C GLY A 123 7.32 30.02 57.75
N MET A 124 7.44 31.26 58.25
CA MET A 124 6.42 31.98 59.03
C MET A 124 5.83 31.14 60.18
N LEU A 125 6.66 30.76 61.14
CA LEU A 125 6.27 29.94 62.29
C LEU A 125 5.39 30.74 63.27
N GLU A 126 4.21 30.23 63.62
CA GLU A 126 3.34 30.86 64.63
C GLU A 126 3.90 30.68 66.05
N ASN A 127 4.18 29.43 66.44
CA ASN A 127 4.72 29.06 67.75
C ASN A 127 5.82 27.99 67.65
N LYS A 128 6.47 27.66 68.78
CA LYS A 128 7.59 26.69 68.83
C LYS A 128 7.23 25.28 68.34
N SER A 129 5.94 24.92 68.35
CA SER A 129 5.39 23.65 67.85
C SER A 129 4.98 23.68 66.37
N SER A 130 4.96 24.86 65.73
CA SER A 130 4.57 25.02 64.33
C SER A 130 5.63 24.43 63.38
N LYS A 131 5.19 23.89 62.25
CA LYS A 131 6.08 23.38 61.19
C LYS A 131 6.27 24.48 60.15
N ALA A 132 7.51 24.74 59.76
CA ALA A 132 7.86 25.73 58.74
C ALA A 132 7.25 25.32 57.39
N LYS A 133 6.53 26.23 56.74
CA LYS A 133 6.12 26.06 55.34
C LYS A 133 7.37 26.21 54.45
N LYS A 134 7.60 25.26 53.54
CA LYS A 134 8.76 25.30 52.62
C LYS A 134 8.56 26.38 51.55
N PRO A 135 9.66 26.93 50.99
CA PRO A 135 9.58 27.82 49.83
C PRO A 135 8.87 27.10 48.67
N SER A 136 7.97 27.80 47.98
CA SER A 136 7.30 27.27 46.80
C SER A 136 8.34 26.87 45.73
N GLY A 137 8.22 25.66 45.18
CA GLY A 137 9.09 25.17 44.10
C GLY A 137 8.91 25.96 42.80
N PRO A 138 9.63 25.61 41.71
CA PRO A 138 9.48 26.29 40.43
C PRO A 138 8.02 26.26 39.97
N LYS A 139 7.42 27.45 39.86
CA LYS A 139 6.01 27.66 39.54
C LYS A 139 5.75 27.19 38.10
N ILE A 140 5.18 25.99 37.93
CA ILE A 140 4.59 25.59 36.64
C ILE A 140 3.36 26.47 36.44
N ALA A 141 3.38 27.32 35.42
CA ALA A 141 2.25 28.19 35.13
C ALA A 141 0.99 27.34 34.91
N LYS A 142 -0.08 27.63 35.66
CA LYS A 142 -1.37 26.99 35.44
C LYS A 142 -1.83 27.33 34.03
N LEU A 143 -2.35 26.32 33.35
CA LEU A 143 -2.81 26.44 31.98
C LEU A 143 -4.30 26.78 32.00
N ASP A 144 -4.68 27.88 31.37
CA ASP A 144 -6.10 28.21 31.12
C ASP A 144 -6.42 27.80 29.68
N VAL A 145 -7.19 26.72 29.51
CA VAL A 145 -7.48 26.13 28.20
C VAL A 145 -8.93 25.72 28.13
N ASP A 146 -9.56 26.00 26.98
CA ASP A 146 -10.83 25.38 26.63
C ASP A 146 -10.62 23.88 26.33
N PRO A 147 -11.20 22.97 27.13
CA PRO A 147 -11.01 21.52 26.97
C PRO A 147 -11.59 20.94 25.68
N SER A 148 -12.51 21.66 25.05
CA SER A 148 -13.17 21.24 23.82
C SER A 148 -12.43 21.71 22.57
N ALA A 149 -11.63 22.77 22.68
CA ALA A 149 -10.95 23.41 21.57
C ALA A 149 -9.69 22.65 21.16
N LYS A 150 -9.47 22.53 19.86
CA LYS A 150 -8.20 22.03 19.32
C LYS A 150 -7.12 23.07 19.61
N PRO A 151 -5.96 22.67 20.19
CA PRO A 151 -4.84 23.59 20.40
C PRO A 151 -4.43 24.30 19.10
N GLU A 152 -4.11 25.59 19.20
CA GLU A 152 -3.62 26.36 18.05
C GLU A 152 -2.23 25.87 17.60
N GLY A 153 -2.05 25.74 16.28
CA GLY A 153 -0.80 25.30 15.67
C GLY A 153 -0.81 23.85 15.16
N PRO A 154 0.33 23.35 14.64
CA PRO A 154 0.46 21.96 14.24
C PRO A 154 0.29 21.05 15.47
N PRO A 155 -0.26 19.83 15.30
CA PRO A 155 -0.42 18.91 16.40
C PRO A 155 0.95 18.57 17.03
N PRO A 156 1.05 18.49 18.36
CA PRO A 156 2.32 18.24 19.04
C PRO A 156 2.88 16.87 18.66
N MET A 157 4.03 16.87 17.99
CA MET A 157 4.75 15.67 17.57
C MET A 157 6.18 15.72 18.10
N PRO A 158 6.77 14.57 18.45
CA PRO A 158 8.20 14.50 18.79
C PRO A 158 9.08 15.00 17.65
N GLU A 159 9.97 15.94 17.94
CA GLU A 159 10.97 16.43 16.99
C GLU A 159 12.36 16.04 17.47
N HIS A 160 13.07 15.24 16.66
CA HIS A 160 14.47 14.88 16.90
C HIS A 160 14.76 14.29 18.30
N LEU A 161 13.84 13.51 18.86
CA LEU A 161 14.02 12.88 20.17
C LEU A 161 14.89 11.63 20.13
N ASN A 162 15.25 11.14 21.31
CA ASN A 162 16.03 9.92 21.44
C ASN A 162 15.24 8.71 20.91
N LEU A 163 15.89 7.89 20.08
CA LEU A 163 15.36 6.63 19.54
C LEU A 163 16.12 5.41 20.06
N GLU A 164 17.13 5.63 20.91
CA GLU A 164 17.90 4.54 21.51
C GLU A 164 17.13 3.97 22.72
N PRO A 165 16.83 2.66 22.73
CA PRO A 165 16.14 2.04 23.86
C PRO A 165 17.00 2.06 25.11
N ALA A 166 16.40 2.43 26.24
CA ALA A 166 17.06 2.40 27.54
C ALA A 166 17.31 0.96 28.02
N VAL A 167 16.39 0.05 27.69
CA VAL A 167 16.49 -1.38 28.00
C VAL A 167 16.06 -2.20 26.79
N THR A 168 16.80 -3.27 26.52
CA THR A 168 16.46 -4.29 25.52
C THR A 168 16.44 -5.65 26.20
N SER A 169 15.28 -6.31 26.22
CA SER A 169 15.13 -7.66 26.78
C SER A 169 15.16 -8.73 25.68
N THR A 170 15.39 -10.00 26.04
CA THR A 170 15.36 -11.13 25.10
C THR A 170 13.94 -11.59 24.75
N ARG A 171 12.95 -11.20 25.56
CA ARG A 171 11.53 -11.50 25.35
C ARG A 171 10.71 -10.23 25.51
N ASN A 172 9.61 -10.15 24.75
CA ASN A 172 8.59 -9.14 24.98
C ASN A 172 7.91 -9.40 26.34
N THR A 173 7.47 -8.32 26.96
CA THR A 173 6.62 -8.36 28.14
C THR A 173 5.27 -7.79 27.81
N VAL A 174 4.28 -8.12 28.65
CA VAL A 174 2.95 -7.51 28.56
C VAL A 174 3.08 -5.99 28.53
N VAL A 175 2.24 -5.37 27.70
CA VAL A 175 2.07 -3.92 27.68
C VAL A 175 1.00 -3.62 28.71
N ASN A 176 1.36 -2.90 29.76
CA ASN A 176 0.46 -2.59 30.86
C ASN A 176 -0.56 -1.51 30.47
N ASP A 177 -0.16 -0.54 29.65
CA ASP A 177 -1.05 0.52 29.18
C ASP A 177 -0.62 1.05 27.79
N MET A 178 -1.60 1.58 27.05
CA MET A 178 -1.43 2.24 25.76
C MET A 178 -2.38 3.43 25.68
N ALA A 179 -1.88 4.57 25.23
CA ALA A 179 -2.70 5.76 25.05
C ALA A 179 -2.45 6.41 23.69
N CYS A 180 -3.51 6.87 23.03
CA CYS A 180 -3.40 7.69 21.82
C CYS A 180 -3.44 9.19 22.15
N SER A 181 -2.69 9.99 21.39
CA SER A 181 -2.77 11.45 21.50
C SER A 181 -4.15 11.94 21.02
N PRO A 182 -4.78 12.89 21.75
CA PRO A 182 -6.11 13.41 21.38
C PRO A 182 -6.16 14.18 20.05
N TRP A 183 -5.01 14.67 19.55
CA TRP A 183 -4.94 15.54 18.37
C TRP A 183 -3.89 15.14 17.34
N ALA A 184 -2.90 14.34 17.74
CA ALA A 184 -1.78 13.94 16.90
C ALA A 184 -1.86 12.46 16.52
N PRO A 185 -1.30 12.04 15.37
CA PRO A 185 -1.16 10.63 15.01
C PRO A 185 -0.01 9.99 15.82
N LEU A 186 -0.19 9.90 17.14
CA LEU A 186 0.82 9.46 18.10
C LEU A 186 0.21 8.47 19.09
N LEU A 187 0.92 7.38 19.35
CA LEU A 187 0.59 6.33 20.30
C LEU A 187 1.73 6.18 21.30
N ALA A 188 1.42 6.19 22.59
CA ALA A 188 2.34 5.86 23.66
C ALA A 188 2.10 4.43 24.14
N ILE A 189 3.19 3.68 24.33
CA ILE A 189 3.19 2.29 24.78
C ILE A 189 4.12 2.16 25.98
N THR A 190 3.68 1.50 27.04
CA THR A 190 4.53 1.15 28.19
C THR A 190 5.54 0.07 27.79
N GLY A 191 6.83 0.30 28.10
CA GLY A 191 7.90 -0.68 27.97
C GLY A 191 8.72 -0.79 29.27
N GLN A 192 9.67 -1.71 29.33
CA GLN A 192 10.50 -1.88 30.53
C GLN A 192 11.41 -0.65 30.74
N LYS A 193 11.18 0.09 31.83
CA LYS A 193 11.91 1.33 32.17
C LYS A 193 11.89 2.41 31.09
N GLN A 194 10.93 2.36 30.17
CA GLN A 194 10.82 3.30 29.07
C GLN A 194 9.39 3.37 28.54
N ILE A 195 9.08 4.46 27.86
CA ILE A 195 7.82 4.67 27.15
C ILE A 195 8.17 4.86 25.67
N LEU A 196 7.48 4.11 24.82
CA LEU A 196 7.72 4.13 23.39
C LEU A 196 6.64 4.95 22.71
N LEU A 197 7.04 5.95 21.94
CA LEU A 197 6.13 6.77 21.14
C LEU A 197 6.21 6.35 19.68
N TYR A 198 5.08 5.93 19.12
CA TYR A 198 4.94 5.51 17.73
C TYR A 198 4.04 6.48 16.97
N ASN A 199 4.42 6.80 15.74
CA ASN A 199 3.53 7.50 14.83
C ASN A 199 2.46 6.51 14.35
N THR A 200 1.20 6.80 14.60
CA THR A 200 0.09 5.88 14.30
C THR A 200 -0.13 5.72 12.81
N ASP A 201 0.25 6.71 11.99
CA ASP A 201 0.06 6.69 10.55
C ASP A 201 1.10 5.86 9.80
N THR A 202 2.38 6.05 10.16
CA THR A 202 3.51 5.38 9.52
C THR A 202 3.94 4.10 10.24
N LEU A 203 3.46 3.87 11.46
CA LEU A 203 3.86 2.79 12.36
C LEU A 203 5.37 2.81 12.72
N GLN A 204 6.02 3.96 12.52
CA GLN A 204 7.43 4.15 12.85
C GLN A 204 7.60 4.68 14.28
N LEU A 205 8.71 4.27 14.90
CA LEU A 205 9.09 4.77 16.22
C LEU A 205 9.47 6.25 16.11
N ALA A 206 8.77 7.11 16.85
CA ALA A 206 8.96 8.55 16.86
C ALA A 206 9.86 9.02 18.00
N ALA A 207 9.77 8.40 19.18
CA ALA A 207 10.62 8.72 20.33
C ALA A 207 10.62 7.61 21.39
N ILE A 208 11.61 7.63 22.27
CA ILE A 208 11.69 6.83 23.49
C ILE A 208 11.91 7.77 24.68
N LEU A 209 11.00 7.73 25.65
CA LEU A 209 11.09 8.48 26.90
C LEU A 209 11.56 7.55 28.04
N PRO A 210 12.61 7.88 28.79
CA PRO A 210 13.13 7.02 29.86
C PRO A 210 12.24 7.08 31.11
N PHE A 211 11.97 5.92 31.73
CA PHE A 211 11.30 5.77 33.02
C PHE A 211 12.23 5.02 34.00
N PRO A 212 13.17 5.69 34.69
CA PRO A 212 14.24 5.01 35.43
C PRO A 212 13.76 4.26 36.70
N GLU A 213 12.65 4.69 37.31
CA GLU A 213 12.19 4.22 38.63
C GLU A 213 11.41 2.89 38.62
N GLY A 214 11.43 2.15 37.51
CA GLY A 214 10.86 0.80 37.45
C GLY A 214 10.03 0.58 36.19
N PHE A 215 8.88 -0.06 36.34
CA PHE A 215 7.98 -0.34 35.23
C PHE A 215 6.87 0.70 35.19
N PRO A 216 6.63 1.36 34.04
CA PRO A 216 5.41 2.14 33.84
C PRO A 216 4.21 1.19 33.80
N GLU A 217 3.19 1.51 34.59
CA GLU A 217 1.94 0.74 34.70
C GLU A 217 0.78 1.45 34.00
N THR A 218 0.81 2.79 33.90
CA THR A 218 -0.28 3.59 33.34
C THR A 218 0.24 4.79 32.55
N LEU A 219 -0.51 5.19 31.52
CA LEU A 219 -0.25 6.31 30.63
C LEU A 219 -1.49 7.18 30.47
N SER A 220 -1.30 8.49 30.52
CA SER A 220 -2.39 9.45 30.30
C SER A 220 -1.87 10.65 29.51
N PHE A 221 -2.43 10.87 28.32
CA PHE A 221 -2.19 12.12 27.60
C PHE A 221 -3.01 13.23 28.23
N HIS A 222 -2.37 14.39 28.39
CA HIS A 222 -3.08 15.62 28.71
C HIS A 222 -4.05 15.98 27.56
N PRO A 223 -5.23 16.60 27.82
CA PRO A 223 -6.19 16.93 26.78
C PRO A 223 -5.65 17.80 25.62
N THR A 224 -4.61 18.60 25.86
CA THR A 224 -3.91 19.35 24.80
C THR A 224 -3.03 18.49 23.89
N GLY A 225 -2.75 17.24 24.27
CA GLY A 225 -1.86 16.31 23.57
C GLY A 225 -0.38 16.66 23.64
N LYS A 226 0.01 17.77 24.30
CA LYS A 226 1.41 18.21 24.43
C LYS A 226 2.15 17.51 25.56
N TYR A 227 1.43 17.10 26.61
CA TYR A 227 2.02 16.46 27.78
C TYR A 227 1.57 15.00 27.89
N LEU A 228 2.50 14.14 28.28
CA LEU A 228 2.23 12.74 28.61
C LEU A 228 2.64 12.50 30.05
N THR A 229 1.72 11.97 30.85
CA THR A 229 2.00 11.52 32.21
C THR A 229 2.05 10.00 32.23
N ALA A 230 3.04 9.44 32.91
CA ALA A 230 3.12 8.02 33.19
C ALA A 230 3.27 7.78 34.68
N GLY A 231 2.53 6.80 35.19
CA GLY A 231 2.66 6.30 36.55
C GLY A 231 3.26 4.91 36.54
N GLY A 232 4.08 4.62 37.56
CA GLY A 232 4.67 3.30 37.69
C GLY A 232 5.64 3.23 38.85
N GLY A 233 6.48 2.20 38.86
CA GLY A 233 7.50 2.03 39.86
C GLY A 233 7.98 0.59 40.03
N VAL A 234 8.46 0.28 41.23
CA VAL A 234 8.82 -1.06 41.65
C VAL A 234 7.78 -1.54 42.66
N PRO A 235 6.98 -2.57 42.32
CA PRO A 235 5.98 -3.12 43.22
C PRO A 235 6.56 -3.44 44.62
N GLY A 236 5.86 -2.98 45.65
CA GLY A 236 6.21 -3.12 47.07
C GLY A 236 7.41 -2.29 47.54
N LYS A 237 7.94 -1.38 46.72
CA LYS A 237 9.14 -0.60 47.06
C LYS A 237 8.99 0.90 46.82
N SER A 238 8.56 1.30 45.62
CA SER A 238 8.51 2.71 45.24
C SER A 238 7.55 2.92 44.08
N GLY A 239 6.83 4.03 44.10
CA GLY A 239 6.02 4.48 42.98
C GLY A 239 6.11 5.99 42.79
N THR A 240 6.15 6.40 41.54
CA THR A 240 6.24 7.79 41.13
C THR A 240 5.49 7.99 39.82
N THR A 241 5.26 9.26 39.50
CA THR A 241 4.80 9.68 38.18
C THR A 241 5.79 10.62 37.56
N TYR A 242 5.89 10.55 36.24
CA TYR A 242 6.69 11.47 35.44
C TYR A 242 5.80 12.06 34.36
N THR A 243 5.95 13.37 34.13
CA THR A 243 5.28 14.06 33.03
C THR A 243 6.31 14.67 32.10
N TRP A 244 6.18 14.40 30.80
CA TRP A 244 7.05 14.93 29.75
C TRP A 244 6.30 15.89 28.86
N ASP A 245 7.02 16.87 28.31
CA ASP A 245 6.63 17.53 27.08
C ASP A 245 7.00 16.62 25.90
N ILE A 246 6.01 16.21 25.11
CA ILE A 246 6.17 15.27 24.00
C ILE A 246 7.00 15.87 22.86
N THR A 247 6.93 17.19 22.66
CA THR A 247 7.63 17.85 21.55
C THR A 247 9.13 17.91 21.80
N SER A 248 9.53 18.29 23.01
CA SER A 248 10.93 18.43 23.41
C SER A 248 11.53 17.19 24.09
N GLY A 249 10.69 16.24 24.52
CA GLY A 249 11.09 15.07 25.30
C GLY A 249 11.58 15.40 26.71
N LYS A 250 11.52 16.67 27.14
CA LYS A 250 11.99 17.10 28.46
C LYS A 250 11.01 16.66 29.54
N MET A 251 11.54 16.05 30.60
CA MET A 251 10.78 15.76 31.81
C MET A 251 10.48 17.08 32.54
N LEU A 252 9.20 17.39 32.73
CA LEU A 252 8.75 18.63 33.35
C LEU A 252 8.65 18.51 34.87
N MET A 253 8.05 17.41 35.33
CA MET A 253 7.77 17.19 36.74
C MET A 253 7.79 15.71 37.09
N SER A 254 8.12 15.44 38.34
CA SER A 254 7.97 14.14 38.99
C SER A 254 7.17 14.31 40.27
N ASN A 255 6.11 13.53 40.41
CA ASN A 255 5.13 13.67 41.49
C ASN A 255 4.78 12.29 42.04
N GLY A 256 4.49 12.23 43.34
CA GLY A 256 4.25 10.97 44.02
C GLY A 256 5.53 10.34 44.54
N ARG A 257 5.52 10.01 45.84
CA ARG A 257 6.51 9.15 46.49
C ARG A 257 5.75 8.05 47.22
N GLU A 258 5.15 7.16 46.43
CA GLU A 258 4.42 6.02 46.96
C GLU A 258 5.39 4.93 47.40
N PHE A 259 4.98 4.15 48.40
CA PHE A 259 5.75 2.99 48.88
C PHE A 259 5.52 1.73 48.03
N ASP A 260 4.68 1.83 47.00
CA ASP A 260 4.31 0.77 46.07
C ASP A 260 4.12 1.38 44.68
N SER A 261 4.00 0.56 43.63
CA SER A 261 3.80 1.06 42.27
C SER A 261 2.48 1.83 42.13
N VAL A 262 2.52 2.90 41.34
CA VAL A 262 1.33 3.66 40.97
C VAL A 262 0.62 2.90 39.85
N LEU A 263 -0.59 2.40 40.11
CA LEU A 263 -1.37 1.63 39.14
C LEU A 263 -2.24 2.51 38.24
N ALA A 264 -2.62 3.69 38.72
CA ALA A 264 -3.45 4.61 37.97
C ALA A 264 -3.02 6.05 38.25
N ALA A 265 -2.84 6.84 37.19
CA ALA A 265 -2.41 8.23 37.30
C ALA A 265 -3.00 9.07 36.17
N SER A 266 -3.40 10.30 36.50
CA SER A 266 -3.90 11.25 35.50
C SER A 266 -3.56 12.68 35.91
N LEU A 267 -3.31 13.53 34.92
CA LEU A 267 -2.95 14.94 35.09
C LEU A 267 -4.18 15.82 34.87
N ARG A 268 -4.39 16.80 35.75
CA ARG A 268 -5.49 17.76 35.62
C ARG A 268 -5.24 18.73 34.46
N LEU A 269 -6.31 19.21 33.84
CA LEU A 269 -6.29 20.10 32.67
C LEU A 269 -5.45 21.39 32.87
N ASP A 270 -5.47 21.96 34.07
CA ASP A 270 -4.75 23.19 34.38
C ASP A 270 -3.26 22.97 34.67
N LEU A 271 -2.78 21.73 34.53
CA LEU A 271 -1.46 21.25 34.95
C LEU A 271 -1.17 21.46 36.44
N GLY A 272 -2.15 21.86 37.26
CA GLY A 272 -1.97 22.24 38.66
C GLY A 272 -2.01 21.07 39.64
N GLY A 273 -2.43 19.88 39.19
CA GLY A 273 -2.46 18.70 40.05
C GLY A 273 -2.43 17.38 39.29
N VAL A 274 -1.88 16.35 39.93
CA VAL A 274 -1.90 14.96 39.46
C VAL A 274 -2.59 14.08 40.51
N ALA A 275 -3.46 13.19 40.05
CA ALA A 275 -4.16 12.25 40.91
C ALA A 275 -3.58 10.84 40.74
N LEU A 276 -3.32 10.17 41.86
CA LEU A 276 -2.67 8.86 41.92
C LEU A 276 -3.56 7.84 42.63
N GLY A 277 -3.53 6.61 42.13
CA GLY A 277 -4.17 5.44 42.72
C GLY A 277 -3.24 4.23 42.66
N GLY A 278 -3.38 3.33 43.62
CA GLY A 278 -2.58 2.11 43.68
C GLY A 278 -2.97 1.16 44.82
N PRO A 279 -2.04 0.29 45.25
CA PRO A 279 -2.31 -0.75 46.24
C PRO A 279 -2.65 -0.24 47.64
N SER A 280 -2.30 1.03 47.94
CA SER A 280 -2.62 1.69 49.20
C SER A 280 -4.11 1.95 49.41
N ARG A 281 -4.94 1.78 48.36
CA ARG A 281 -6.41 1.99 48.36
C ARG A 281 -6.80 3.46 48.60
N LEU A 282 -5.83 4.36 48.55
CA LEU A 282 -6.02 5.79 48.66
C LEU A 282 -6.00 6.41 47.27
N ILE A 283 -6.80 7.44 47.09
CA ILE A 283 -6.63 8.39 45.99
C ILE A 283 -5.84 9.55 46.56
N LYS A 284 -4.71 9.87 45.96
CA LYS A 284 -3.86 10.98 46.40
C LYS A 284 -3.80 12.04 45.33
N LEU A 285 -4.16 13.27 45.70
CA LEU A 285 -4.04 14.44 44.87
C LEU A 285 -2.74 15.15 45.24
N TRP A 286 -1.90 15.41 44.24
CA TRP A 286 -0.61 16.08 44.40
C TRP A 286 -0.63 17.39 43.64
N ASP A 287 -0.03 18.41 44.22
CA ASP A 287 0.20 19.69 43.57
C ASP A 287 1.46 19.58 42.71
N THR A 288 1.37 20.07 41.47
CA THR A 288 2.47 19.99 40.51
C THR A 288 3.50 21.11 40.68
N GLN A 289 3.12 22.24 41.28
CA GLN A 289 4.01 23.38 41.51
C GLN A 289 4.86 23.16 42.76
N THR A 290 4.24 22.72 43.86
CA THR A 290 4.96 22.49 45.13
C THR A 290 5.53 21.08 45.23
N GLY A 291 4.98 20.12 44.48
CA GLY A 291 5.32 18.70 44.61
C GLY A 291 4.82 18.08 45.91
N GLU A 292 3.86 18.70 46.59
CA GLU A 292 3.30 18.23 47.86
C GLU A 292 1.96 17.51 47.68
N GLU A 293 1.61 16.65 48.63
CA GLU A 293 0.31 16.00 48.67
C GLU A 293 -0.75 17.00 49.14
N ILE A 294 -1.72 17.31 48.26
CA ILE A 294 -2.86 18.20 48.56
C ILE A 294 -3.85 17.47 49.47
N LYS A 295 -4.22 16.23 49.11
CA LYS A 295 -5.28 15.48 49.78
C LYS A 295 -5.13 13.97 49.54
N ALA A 296 -5.32 13.18 50.59
CA ALA A 296 -5.55 11.74 50.50
C ALA A 296 -7.01 11.40 50.81
N ILE A 297 -7.67 10.71 49.88
CA ILE A 297 -9.07 10.29 50.00
C ILE A 297 -9.10 8.79 50.29
N LYS A 298 -9.63 8.44 51.48
CA LYS A 298 -9.79 7.05 51.93
C LYS A 298 -11.26 6.63 51.78
N LYS A 299 -11.60 6.06 50.63
CA LYS A 299 -12.96 5.57 50.33
C LYS A 299 -12.99 4.17 49.73
N HIS A 300 -12.08 3.88 48.81
CA HIS A 300 -12.00 2.59 48.15
C HIS A 300 -11.67 1.46 49.16
N THR A 301 -12.24 0.29 48.89
CA THR A 301 -12.09 -0.88 49.80
C THR A 301 -10.98 -1.82 49.37
N ASP A 302 -10.50 -1.68 48.14
CA ASP A 302 -9.40 -2.43 47.53
C ASP A 302 -8.52 -1.50 46.68
N TRP A 303 -7.54 -2.06 45.97
CA TRP A 303 -6.60 -1.36 45.10
C TRP A 303 -7.35 -0.47 44.11
N VAL A 304 -6.90 0.79 43.99
CA VAL A 304 -7.38 1.71 42.95
C VAL A 304 -6.65 1.34 41.67
N THR A 305 -7.38 0.71 40.74
CA THR A 305 -6.84 0.11 39.52
C THR A 305 -7.03 0.99 38.29
N ALA A 306 -7.98 1.92 38.34
CA ALA A 306 -8.21 2.86 37.25
C ALA A 306 -8.56 4.25 37.80
N LEU A 307 -8.07 5.28 37.13
CA LEU A 307 -8.28 6.68 37.51
C LEU A 307 -8.17 7.54 36.25
N SER A 308 -9.11 8.49 36.07
CA SER A 308 -9.07 9.41 34.93
C SER A 308 -9.79 10.72 35.25
N TYR A 309 -9.13 11.85 35.00
CA TYR A 309 -9.79 13.15 34.98
C TYR A 309 -10.72 13.25 33.77
N SER A 310 -11.82 13.96 33.91
CA SER A 310 -12.63 14.38 32.77
C SER A 310 -11.80 15.30 31.85
N PRO A 311 -12.07 15.33 30.54
CA PRO A 311 -11.36 16.19 29.60
C PRO A 311 -11.39 17.69 29.96
N ASP A 312 -12.45 18.14 30.66
CA ASP A 312 -12.58 19.50 31.21
C ASP A 312 -11.85 19.73 32.54
N GLY A 313 -11.27 18.68 33.12
CA GLY A 313 -10.54 18.74 34.39
C GLY A 313 -11.40 19.04 35.61
N VAL A 314 -12.74 19.06 35.49
CA VAL A 314 -13.67 19.38 36.59
C VAL A 314 -13.92 18.18 37.49
N LEU A 315 -13.99 16.98 36.91
CA LEU A 315 -14.31 15.74 37.61
C LEU A 315 -13.13 14.76 37.56
N LEU A 316 -13.04 13.94 38.58
CA LEU A 316 -12.10 12.83 38.68
C LEU A 316 -12.88 11.54 38.93
N THR A 317 -12.75 10.55 38.05
CA THR A 317 -13.37 9.23 38.25
C THR A 317 -12.33 8.22 38.69
N THR A 318 -12.67 7.41 39.67
CA THR A 318 -11.79 6.37 40.22
C THR A 318 -12.52 5.04 40.35
N GLY A 319 -11.81 3.95 40.06
CA GLY A 319 -12.31 2.59 40.10
C GLY A 319 -11.39 1.68 40.91
N ASP A 320 -11.97 0.78 41.71
CA ASP A 320 -11.22 -0.23 42.46
C ASP A 320 -11.43 -1.67 41.99
N ARG A 321 -10.57 -2.54 42.50
CA ARG A 321 -10.58 -3.99 42.27
C ARG A 321 -11.82 -4.72 42.82
N ASN A 322 -12.64 -4.07 43.66
CA ASN A 322 -13.91 -4.60 44.16
C ASN A 322 -15.14 -4.09 43.39
N GLY A 323 -14.95 -3.34 42.30
CA GLY A 323 -16.04 -2.82 41.47
C GLY A 323 -16.61 -1.48 41.95
N GLY A 324 -16.01 -0.86 42.95
CA GLY A 324 -16.40 0.47 43.44
C GLY A 324 -15.94 1.54 42.47
N VAL A 325 -16.89 2.32 41.93
CA VAL A 325 -16.61 3.51 41.10
C VAL A 325 -17.12 4.76 41.81
N TRP A 326 -16.26 5.76 41.91
CA TRP A 326 -16.58 7.05 42.53
C TRP A 326 -16.16 8.19 41.61
N VAL A 327 -16.93 9.27 41.65
CA VAL A 327 -16.64 10.52 40.94
C VAL A 327 -16.43 11.61 41.99
N TRP A 328 -15.39 12.41 41.81
CA TRP A 328 -14.97 13.45 42.71
C TRP A 328 -14.89 14.79 41.99
N GLU A 329 -15.13 15.87 42.70
CA GLU A 329 -14.74 17.21 42.23
C GLU A 329 -13.20 17.32 42.24
N ALA A 330 -12.61 17.62 41.09
CA ALA A 330 -11.15 17.62 40.89
C ALA A 330 -10.41 18.67 41.72
N GLY A 331 -11.04 19.81 42.00
CA GLY A 331 -10.43 20.91 42.75
C GLY A 331 -10.38 20.66 44.26
N THR A 332 -11.45 20.11 44.82
CA THR A 332 -11.63 19.97 46.28
C THR A 332 -11.44 18.53 46.77
N GLY A 333 -11.54 17.55 45.87
CA GLY A 333 -11.61 16.13 46.18
C GLY A 333 -12.85 15.75 46.97
N ASN A 334 -13.95 16.50 46.84
CA ASN A 334 -15.24 16.15 47.44
C ASN A 334 -15.96 15.11 46.57
N GLU A 335 -16.73 14.23 47.22
CA GLU A 335 -17.51 13.22 46.51
C GLU A 335 -18.62 13.89 45.70
N PHE A 336 -18.68 13.57 44.40
CA PHE A 336 -19.71 14.06 43.48
C PHE A 336 -20.76 12.98 43.21
N HIS A 337 -20.34 11.76 42.82
CA HIS A 337 -21.24 10.61 42.62
C HIS A 337 -20.64 9.28 43.10
N SER A 338 -21.53 8.35 43.46
CA SER A 338 -21.22 6.93 43.71
C SER A 338 -21.87 6.09 42.61
N LEU A 339 -21.07 5.56 41.69
CA LEU A 339 -21.56 4.84 40.51
C LEU A 339 -21.60 3.34 40.80
N ARG A 340 -22.74 2.85 41.29
CA ARG A 340 -22.92 1.44 41.68
C ARG A 340 -23.52 0.62 40.55
N GLY A 341 -22.85 -0.46 40.13
CA GLY A 341 -23.40 -1.35 39.12
C GLY A 341 -22.52 -2.54 38.73
N HIS A 342 -21.22 -2.46 38.98
CA HIS A 342 -20.26 -3.55 38.74
C HIS A 342 -20.18 -4.51 39.93
N THR A 343 -19.90 -5.77 39.61
CA THR A 343 -19.73 -6.85 40.61
C THR A 343 -18.32 -7.44 40.62
N GLY A 344 -17.46 -6.99 39.70
CA GLY A 344 -16.04 -7.38 39.61
C GLY A 344 -15.13 -6.15 39.54
N GLY A 345 -13.83 -6.36 39.59
CA GLY A 345 -12.85 -5.28 39.58
C GLY A 345 -12.94 -4.40 38.35
N ILE A 346 -12.79 -3.09 38.55
CA ILE A 346 -12.73 -2.11 37.48
C ILE A 346 -11.37 -2.22 36.80
N THR A 347 -11.37 -2.37 35.49
CA THR A 347 -10.17 -2.59 34.68
C THR A 347 -9.80 -1.34 33.87
N ALA A 348 -10.79 -0.59 33.39
CA ALA A 348 -10.56 0.65 32.65
C ALA A 348 -11.66 1.69 32.88
N LEU A 349 -11.27 2.96 32.71
CA LEU A 349 -12.13 4.14 32.75
C LEU A 349 -11.82 5.00 31.53
N ALA A 350 -12.85 5.34 30.75
CA ALA A 350 -12.68 6.20 29.59
C ALA A 350 -13.77 7.27 29.55
N TRP A 351 -13.36 8.53 29.47
CA TRP A 351 -14.26 9.65 29.28
C TRP A 351 -14.54 9.89 27.80
N ARG A 352 -15.78 10.23 27.49
CA ARG A 352 -16.11 10.81 26.20
C ARG A 352 -15.55 12.24 26.15
N ALA A 353 -15.15 12.69 24.96
CA ALA A 353 -14.51 14.00 24.75
C ALA A 353 -15.37 15.22 25.14
N ASP A 354 -16.66 15.03 25.42
CA ASP A 354 -17.59 16.07 25.89
C ASP A 354 -17.69 16.18 27.42
N SER A 355 -16.92 15.36 28.17
CA SER A 355 -16.92 15.29 29.65
C SER A 355 -18.27 14.91 30.28
N ASN A 356 -19.30 14.59 29.50
CA ASN A 356 -20.64 14.31 30.02
C ASN A 356 -20.86 12.83 30.34
N ILE A 357 -20.12 11.95 29.65
CA ILE A 357 -20.25 10.50 29.77
C ILE A 357 -18.90 9.88 30.14
N VAL A 358 -18.91 9.05 31.18
CA VAL A 358 -17.80 8.16 31.51
C VAL A 358 -18.22 6.70 31.32
N GLY A 359 -17.37 5.93 30.65
CA GLY A 359 -17.49 4.49 30.51
C GLY A 359 -16.62 3.76 31.52
N THR A 360 -17.15 2.72 32.13
CA THR A 360 -16.46 1.84 33.07
C THR A 360 -16.47 0.40 32.53
N ALA A 361 -15.29 -0.24 32.48
CA ALA A 361 -15.13 -1.64 32.12
C ALA A 361 -14.71 -2.46 33.34
N SER A 362 -15.17 -3.72 33.41
CA SER A 362 -14.95 -4.58 34.57
C SER A 362 -14.70 -6.04 34.22
N GLU A 363 -14.00 -6.73 35.13
CA GLU A 363 -13.83 -8.18 35.10
C GLU A 363 -15.16 -8.96 35.19
N ASP A 364 -16.28 -8.33 35.56
CA ASP A 364 -17.62 -8.93 35.45
C ASP A 364 -18.11 -9.09 34.00
N GLY A 365 -17.34 -8.59 33.03
CA GLY A 365 -17.62 -8.69 31.60
C GLY A 365 -18.54 -7.59 31.06
N GLN A 366 -19.01 -6.71 31.94
CA GLN A 366 -19.91 -5.62 31.61
C GLN A 366 -19.14 -4.34 31.33
N VAL A 367 -19.72 -3.52 30.46
CA VAL A 367 -19.34 -2.13 30.27
C VAL A 367 -20.56 -1.28 30.58
N ILE A 368 -20.37 -0.27 31.43
CA ILE A 368 -21.44 0.62 31.88
C ILE A 368 -21.07 2.06 31.55
N PHE A 369 -22.01 2.81 30.99
CA PHE A 369 -21.87 4.22 30.66
C PHE A 369 -22.75 5.07 31.56
N TRP A 370 -22.18 6.14 32.10
CA TRP A 370 -22.79 6.97 33.12
C TRP A 370 -22.86 8.43 32.66
N GLU A 371 -23.99 9.09 32.89
CA GLU A 371 -24.18 10.53 32.65
C GLU A 371 -23.88 11.32 33.93
N MET A 372 -23.03 12.35 33.84
CA MET A 372 -22.54 13.05 35.03
C MET A 372 -23.51 14.07 35.62
N ASN A 373 -24.41 14.66 34.84
CA ASN A 373 -25.38 15.64 35.38
C ASN A 373 -26.24 15.02 36.49
N ASN A 374 -26.70 13.78 36.28
CA ASN A 374 -27.60 13.10 37.20
C ASN A 374 -26.98 11.87 37.89
N GLY A 375 -25.76 11.46 37.51
CA GLY A 375 -25.14 10.21 37.97
C GLY A 375 -25.84 8.95 37.45
N GLY A 376 -26.66 9.08 36.41
CA GLY A 376 -27.53 8.03 35.89
C GLY A 376 -26.82 7.07 34.94
N GLN A 377 -27.29 5.83 34.89
CA GLN A 377 -26.80 4.84 33.92
C GLN A 377 -27.44 5.07 32.53
N VAL A 378 -26.64 5.45 31.55
CA VAL A 378 -27.08 5.63 30.14
C VAL A 378 -27.26 4.26 29.48
N LYS A 379 -26.27 3.39 29.63
CA LYS A 379 -26.26 2.08 28.99
C LYS A 379 -25.44 1.08 29.80
N LYS A 380 -25.90 -0.17 29.80
CA LYS A 380 -25.21 -1.32 30.38
C LYS A 380 -25.37 -2.51 29.45
N PHE A 381 -24.27 -3.19 29.14
CA PHE A 381 -24.29 -4.43 28.37
C PHE A 381 -23.08 -5.30 28.67
N THR A 382 -23.20 -6.59 28.38
CA THR A 382 -22.09 -7.55 28.48
C THR A 382 -21.26 -7.48 27.21
N ALA A 383 -20.13 -6.79 27.25
CA ALA A 383 -19.22 -6.69 26.11
C ALA A 383 -18.41 -7.99 25.92
N HIS A 384 -17.93 -8.60 27.01
CA HIS A 384 -17.06 -9.77 26.98
C HIS A 384 -17.40 -10.77 28.10
N GLY A 385 -17.86 -11.98 27.75
CA GLY A 385 -18.37 -12.96 28.74
C GLY A 385 -17.34 -13.53 29.73
N GLY A 386 -16.04 -13.23 29.56
CA GLY A 386 -14.96 -13.65 30.46
C GLY A 386 -14.28 -12.50 31.23
N GLY A 387 -14.82 -11.28 31.15
CA GLY A 387 -14.24 -10.06 31.71
C GLY A 387 -13.77 -9.09 30.64
N ALA A 388 -14.14 -7.81 30.78
CA ALA A 388 -13.65 -6.72 29.97
C ALA A 388 -12.35 -6.17 30.59
N LEU A 389 -11.32 -5.96 29.78
CA LEU A 389 -9.98 -5.62 30.25
C LEU A 389 -9.61 -4.17 29.95
N SER A 390 -9.98 -3.67 28.77
CA SER A 390 -9.72 -2.28 28.39
C SER A 390 -10.93 -1.68 27.67
N LEU A 391 -11.01 -0.36 27.75
CA LEU A 391 -12.03 0.49 27.15
C LEU A 391 -11.37 1.84 26.81
N ASP A 392 -11.53 2.29 25.58
CA ASP A 392 -11.02 3.60 25.14
C ASP A 392 -11.98 4.28 24.14
N TYR A 393 -12.01 5.61 24.18
CA TYR A 393 -12.88 6.47 23.37
C TYR A 393 -12.08 7.23 22.30
N ALA A 394 -12.57 7.17 21.05
CA ALA A 394 -12.19 8.13 20.04
C ALA A 394 -12.91 9.46 20.30
N ARG A 395 -12.29 10.58 19.87
CA ARG A 395 -12.94 11.89 19.93
C ARG A 395 -14.18 11.99 19.04
N THR A 396 -14.30 11.14 18.02
CA THR A 396 -15.51 11.00 17.19
C THR A 396 -16.70 10.42 17.96
N GLY A 397 -16.45 9.82 19.13
CA GLY A 397 -17.44 9.13 19.97
C GLY A 397 -17.54 7.62 19.72
N GLU A 398 -16.85 7.09 18.71
CA GLU A 398 -16.62 5.64 18.59
C GLU A 398 -15.74 5.16 19.76
N PHE A 399 -15.87 3.90 20.16
CA PHE A 399 -15.08 3.35 21.27
C PHE A 399 -14.73 1.89 21.03
N VAL A 400 -13.71 1.42 21.73
CA VAL A 400 -13.21 0.04 21.61
C VAL A 400 -13.18 -0.63 22.97
N THR A 401 -13.41 -1.93 23.00
CA THR A 401 -13.31 -2.76 24.20
C THR A 401 -12.54 -4.04 23.91
N SER A 402 -11.72 -4.49 24.86
CA SER A 402 -11.08 -5.80 24.81
C SER A 402 -11.53 -6.67 25.98
N GLY A 403 -11.37 -7.99 25.85
CA GLY A 403 -11.69 -8.90 26.94
C GLY A 403 -10.92 -10.22 26.92
N ARG A 404 -11.04 -10.96 28.03
CA ARG A 404 -10.37 -12.27 28.22
C ARG A 404 -10.78 -13.34 27.22
N ASN A 405 -11.87 -13.11 26.48
CA ASN A 405 -12.33 -13.99 25.41
C ASN A 405 -11.51 -13.88 24.11
N ARG A 406 -10.38 -13.15 24.11
CA ARG A 406 -9.50 -12.96 22.94
C ARG A 406 -10.22 -12.29 21.77
N GLU A 407 -11.08 -11.33 22.11
CA GLU A 407 -11.80 -10.51 21.14
C GLU A 407 -11.60 -9.03 21.48
N VAL A 408 -11.59 -8.22 20.43
CA VAL A 408 -11.66 -6.75 20.54
C VAL A 408 -12.89 -6.29 19.77
N LYS A 409 -13.74 -5.52 20.41
CA LYS A 409 -14.98 -5.02 19.81
C LYS A 409 -14.87 -3.53 19.57
N ILE A 410 -15.23 -3.13 18.35
CA ILE A 410 -15.32 -1.73 17.94
C ILE A 410 -16.80 -1.38 17.94
N TRP A 411 -17.13 -0.27 18.58
CA TRP A 411 -18.49 0.20 18.81
C TRP A 411 -18.67 1.59 18.22
N LYS A 412 -19.89 1.86 17.77
CA LYS A 412 -20.29 3.20 17.34
C LYS A 412 -20.69 4.05 18.54
N SER A 413 -20.80 5.37 18.32
CA SER A 413 -21.23 6.34 19.34
C SER A 413 -22.64 6.12 19.89
N ASP A 414 -23.49 5.37 19.18
CA ASP A 414 -24.84 4.97 19.61
C ASP A 414 -24.87 3.65 20.42
N PHE A 415 -23.69 3.15 20.82
CA PHE A 415 -23.49 1.88 21.54
C PHE A 415 -23.82 0.62 20.72
N THR A 416 -24.00 0.73 19.40
CA THR A 416 -24.15 -0.46 18.54
C THR A 416 -22.79 -1.03 18.16
N LEU A 417 -22.73 -2.37 18.03
CA LEU A 417 -21.49 -3.06 17.64
C LEU A 417 -21.20 -2.78 16.16
N LYS A 418 -20.02 -2.20 15.87
CA LYS A 418 -19.51 -2.00 14.51
C LYS A 418 -18.87 -3.29 13.98
N LYS A 419 -17.95 -3.87 14.75
CA LYS A 419 -17.22 -5.10 14.40
C LYS A 419 -16.64 -5.80 15.63
N SER A 420 -16.55 -7.12 15.58
CA SER A 420 -15.70 -7.91 16.48
C SER A 420 -14.45 -8.38 15.73
N LEU A 421 -13.27 -8.02 16.22
CA LEU A 421 -11.97 -8.52 15.78
C LEU A 421 -11.66 -9.79 16.59
N THR A 422 -11.32 -10.86 15.87
CA THR A 422 -11.11 -12.21 16.43
C THR A 422 -9.88 -12.86 15.78
N GLY A 423 -9.34 -13.91 16.40
CA GLY A 423 -8.18 -14.63 15.87
C GLY A 423 -6.85 -14.30 16.55
N PHE A 424 -6.91 -13.59 17.68
CA PHE A 424 -5.74 -13.34 18.53
C PHE A 424 -5.28 -14.65 19.20
N SER A 425 -3.97 -14.88 19.22
CA SER A 425 -3.36 -16.06 19.87
C SER A 425 -3.57 -16.08 21.37
N GLU A 426 -3.57 -14.91 22.00
CA GLU A 426 -3.74 -14.71 23.44
C GLU A 426 -4.80 -13.65 23.75
N MET A 427 -5.08 -13.47 25.05
CA MET A 427 -5.97 -12.40 25.52
C MET A 427 -5.37 -11.03 25.23
N VAL A 428 -6.20 -10.12 24.71
CA VAL A 428 -5.83 -8.72 24.45
C VAL A 428 -6.02 -7.95 25.75
N VAL A 429 -4.90 -7.55 26.35
CA VAL A 429 -4.87 -6.86 27.65
C VAL A 429 -5.33 -5.42 27.48
N GLU A 430 -4.77 -4.74 26.48
CA GLU A 430 -4.97 -3.31 26.29
C GLU A 430 -5.40 -2.99 24.86
N THR A 431 -6.29 -2.02 24.69
CA THR A 431 -6.72 -1.56 23.37
C THR A 431 -6.98 -0.06 23.38
N THR A 432 -6.57 0.61 22.31
CA THR A 432 -6.79 2.05 22.15
C THR A 432 -7.19 2.36 20.71
N ILE A 433 -7.97 3.42 20.54
CA ILE A 433 -8.44 3.90 19.23
C ILE A 433 -7.88 5.30 18.98
N THR A 434 -7.48 5.57 17.74
CA THR A 434 -6.97 6.88 17.37
C THR A 434 -8.04 7.96 17.50
N HIS A 435 -7.63 9.21 17.75
CA HIS A 435 -8.54 10.34 17.90
C HIS A 435 -9.51 10.53 16.72
N ASP A 436 -9.09 10.16 15.51
CA ASP A 436 -9.88 10.24 14.28
C ASP A 436 -10.76 8.99 14.03
N GLY A 437 -10.68 7.99 14.89
CA GLY A 437 -11.43 6.73 14.78
C GLY A 437 -10.98 5.83 13.64
N LYS A 438 -9.85 6.10 12.97
CA LYS A 438 -9.41 5.32 11.80
C LYS A 438 -8.61 4.07 12.12
N ARG A 439 -7.92 4.02 13.26
CA ARG A 439 -7.05 2.89 13.61
C ARG A 439 -7.30 2.43 15.03
N VAL A 440 -7.19 1.12 15.23
CA VAL A 440 -7.27 0.47 16.54
C VAL A 440 -5.96 -0.25 16.80
N PHE A 441 -5.40 -0.06 17.98
CA PHE A 441 -4.23 -0.77 18.47
C PHE A 441 -4.64 -1.77 19.53
N THR A 442 -4.04 -2.95 19.49
CA THR A 442 -4.33 -4.06 20.39
C THR A 442 -3.03 -4.64 20.91
N ALA A 443 -2.88 -4.78 22.22
CA ALA A 443 -1.73 -5.44 22.83
C ALA A 443 -2.15 -6.75 23.50
N ASP A 444 -1.52 -7.86 23.11
CA ASP A 444 -1.76 -9.15 23.73
C ASP A 444 -0.91 -9.37 25.00
N TRP A 445 -1.22 -10.43 25.74
CA TRP A 445 -0.48 -10.82 26.95
C TRP A 445 1.01 -11.12 26.70
N ASN A 446 1.39 -11.48 25.47
CA ASN A 446 2.77 -11.74 25.10
C ASN A 446 3.53 -10.47 24.67
N GLY A 447 2.88 -9.30 24.69
CA GLY A 447 3.46 -8.03 24.26
C GLY A 447 3.55 -7.87 22.74
N VAL A 448 2.73 -8.59 21.98
CA VAL A 448 2.53 -8.37 20.55
C VAL A 448 1.51 -7.25 20.39
N ILE A 449 1.92 -6.19 19.70
CA ILE A 449 1.08 -5.03 19.46
C ILE A 449 0.69 -5.03 17.98
N GLU A 450 -0.60 -5.06 17.69
CA GLU A 450 -1.11 -5.09 16.32
C GLU A 450 -1.88 -3.81 16.01
N ALA A 451 -1.71 -3.31 14.78
CA ALA A 451 -2.42 -2.15 14.27
C ALA A 451 -3.48 -2.62 13.27
N TRP A 452 -4.71 -2.14 13.45
CA TRP A 452 -5.87 -2.51 12.65
C TRP A 452 -6.51 -1.25 12.07
N ASP A 453 -7.01 -1.35 10.83
CA ASP A 453 -7.87 -0.32 10.26
C ASP A 453 -9.28 -0.47 10.84
N ALA A 454 -9.83 0.60 11.40
CA ALA A 454 -11.13 0.59 12.08
C ALA A 454 -12.34 0.56 11.11
N ASN A 455 -12.10 0.68 9.80
CA ASN A 455 -13.13 0.71 8.76
C ASN A 455 -13.07 -0.51 7.84
N THR A 456 -11.88 -0.92 7.39
CA THR A 456 -11.69 -2.15 6.58
C THR A 456 -11.56 -3.40 7.47
N PHE A 457 -11.18 -3.22 8.74
CA PHE A 457 -10.89 -4.30 9.70
C PHE A 457 -9.72 -5.20 9.29
N GLU A 458 -8.88 -4.70 8.39
CA GLU A 458 -7.66 -5.37 7.97
C GLU A 458 -6.49 -5.00 8.89
N LYS A 459 -5.58 -5.94 9.07
CA LYS A 459 -4.36 -5.72 9.85
C LYS A 459 -3.37 -4.88 9.04
N LEU A 460 -3.02 -3.71 9.56
CA LEU A 460 -2.09 -2.76 8.95
C LEU A 460 -0.62 -3.13 9.22
N GLY A 461 -0.34 -3.70 10.40
CA GLY A 461 1.03 -4.05 10.80
C GLY A 461 1.15 -4.45 12.27
N GLN A 462 2.39 -4.55 12.74
CA GLN A 462 2.73 -4.82 14.13
C GLN A 462 3.74 -3.81 14.64
N LEU A 463 3.61 -3.44 15.91
CA LEU A 463 4.55 -2.58 16.65
C LEU A 463 5.34 -3.44 17.64
N SER A 464 6.47 -2.91 18.10
CA SER A 464 7.35 -3.60 19.05
C SER A 464 7.34 -2.86 20.38
N GLY A 465 6.94 -3.54 21.46
CA GLY A 465 7.09 -3.05 22.84
C GLY A 465 8.54 -3.11 23.36
N ASN A 466 9.47 -3.69 22.60
CA ASN A 466 10.86 -3.88 22.96
C ASN A 466 11.76 -3.72 21.70
N PRO A 467 11.92 -2.48 21.20
CA PRO A 467 12.68 -2.23 19.98
C PRO A 467 14.17 -2.58 20.15
N PRO A 468 14.84 -3.15 19.13
CA PRO A 468 16.29 -3.36 19.15
C PRO A 468 17.05 -2.03 19.13
N ARG A 469 18.31 -2.05 19.59
CA ARG A 469 19.22 -0.89 19.61
C ARG A 469 19.46 -0.33 18.21
N ILE A 470 19.79 0.94 18.11
CA ILE A 470 20.06 1.57 16.81
C ILE A 470 21.24 0.88 16.10
N ALA A 471 22.27 0.49 16.84
CA ALA A 471 23.42 -0.22 16.28
C ALA A 471 23.04 -1.55 15.63
N ASP A 472 22.19 -2.34 16.29
CA ASP A 472 21.74 -3.65 15.79
C ASP A 472 20.86 -3.46 14.53
N ARG A 473 19.97 -2.47 14.54
CA ARG A 473 19.16 -2.10 13.37
C ARG A 473 20.02 -1.71 12.18
N ILE A 474 21.05 -0.89 12.40
CA ILE A 474 21.99 -0.49 11.35
C ILE A 474 22.74 -1.71 10.82
N SER A 475 23.18 -2.63 11.69
CA SER A 475 23.88 -3.85 11.27
C SER A 475 23.00 -4.73 10.38
N VAL A 476 21.74 -4.95 10.76
CA VAL A 476 20.78 -5.73 9.95
C VAL A 476 20.52 -5.03 8.61
N LEU A 477 20.25 -3.72 8.62
CA LEU A 477 20.03 -2.95 7.40
C LEU A 477 21.26 -2.94 6.47
N GLN A 478 22.48 -2.94 7.03
CA GLN A 478 23.71 -3.06 6.25
C GLN A 478 23.82 -4.44 5.60
N GLN A 479 23.57 -5.51 6.36
CA GLN A 479 23.57 -6.87 5.83
C GLN A 479 22.52 -7.04 4.71
N ASP A 480 21.31 -6.51 4.91
CA ASP A 480 20.25 -6.54 3.89
C ASP A 480 20.63 -5.73 2.65
N LEU A 481 21.29 -4.58 2.84
CA LEU A 481 21.76 -3.74 1.74
C LEU A 481 22.93 -4.37 0.97
N GLU A 482 23.80 -5.14 1.62
CA GLU A 482 24.85 -5.93 0.97
C GLU A 482 24.26 -7.10 0.17
N ALA A 483 23.15 -7.68 0.63
CA ALA A 483 22.44 -8.75 -0.09
C ALA A 483 21.56 -8.24 -1.25
N ALA A 484 21.05 -7.00 -1.17
CA ALA A 484 20.09 -6.44 -2.12
C ALA A 484 20.59 -6.38 -3.60
N PRO A 485 21.87 -6.06 -3.90
CA PRO A 485 22.41 -6.15 -5.26
C PRO A 485 22.31 -7.55 -5.86
N GLY A 486 22.49 -8.59 -5.05
CA GLY A 486 22.36 -9.99 -5.48
C GLY A 486 20.93 -10.33 -5.92
N ALA A 487 19.93 -9.92 -5.13
CA ALA A 487 18.53 -10.08 -5.48
C ALA A 487 18.13 -9.29 -6.73
N THR A 488 18.62 -8.05 -6.86
CA THR A 488 18.38 -7.19 -8.04
C THR A 488 19.02 -7.77 -9.30
N ALA A 489 20.24 -8.32 -9.20
CA ALA A 489 20.91 -8.98 -10.31
C ALA A 489 20.18 -10.26 -10.74
N ALA A 490 19.68 -11.05 -9.78
CA ALA A 490 18.86 -12.23 -10.06
C ALA A 490 17.55 -11.87 -10.77
N ALA A 491 16.83 -10.86 -10.29
CA ALA A 491 15.60 -10.37 -10.92
C ALA A 491 15.86 -9.82 -12.33
N ARG A 492 16.96 -9.09 -12.54
CA ARG A 492 17.38 -8.61 -13.86
C ARG A 492 17.66 -9.76 -14.82
N LYS A 493 18.42 -10.77 -14.38
CA LYS A 493 18.72 -11.96 -15.20
C LYS A 493 17.45 -12.74 -15.58
N ALA A 494 16.47 -12.82 -14.67
CA ALA A 494 15.17 -13.43 -14.96
C ALA A 494 14.40 -12.65 -16.03
N LEU A 495 14.41 -11.31 -15.95
CA LEU A 495 13.81 -10.45 -16.98
C LEU A 495 14.50 -10.59 -18.34
N GLU A 496 15.83 -10.56 -18.38
CA GLU A 496 16.62 -10.76 -19.61
C GLU A 496 16.33 -12.13 -20.27
N THR A 497 16.15 -13.17 -19.44
CA THR A 497 15.79 -14.51 -19.93
C THR A 497 14.38 -14.53 -20.53
N ALA A 498 13.42 -13.88 -19.87
CA ALA A 498 12.05 -13.76 -20.39
C ALA A 498 12.00 -12.93 -21.68
N GLU A 499 12.75 -11.82 -21.77
CA GLU A 499 12.89 -11.03 -22.99
C GLU A 499 13.47 -11.84 -24.14
N LYS A 500 14.48 -12.66 -23.87
CA LYS A 500 15.05 -13.58 -24.87
C LYS A 500 13.99 -14.57 -25.36
N GLY A 501 13.17 -15.12 -24.48
CA GLY A 501 12.04 -15.98 -24.83
C GLY A 501 11.04 -15.29 -25.78
N VAL A 502 10.66 -14.04 -25.48
CA VAL A 502 9.81 -13.23 -26.36
C VAL A 502 10.46 -12.97 -27.71
N ARG A 503 11.76 -12.65 -27.76
CA ARG A 503 12.50 -12.44 -29.02
C ARG A 503 12.49 -13.71 -29.88
N THR A 504 12.76 -14.87 -29.29
CA THR A 504 12.70 -16.16 -30.01
C THR A 504 11.30 -16.44 -30.55
N ALA A 505 10.25 -16.24 -29.73
CA ALA A 505 8.86 -16.44 -30.17
C ALA A 505 8.47 -15.50 -31.32
N LYS A 506 8.93 -14.25 -31.31
CA LYS A 506 8.73 -13.30 -32.43
C LYS A 506 9.39 -13.78 -33.72
N THR A 507 10.63 -14.29 -33.63
CA THR A 507 11.34 -14.83 -34.79
C THR A 507 10.60 -16.03 -35.37
N SER A 508 10.18 -16.99 -34.54
CA SER A 508 9.39 -18.15 -34.99
C SER A 508 8.05 -17.75 -35.62
N LEU A 509 7.37 -16.73 -35.07
CA LEU A 509 6.14 -16.19 -35.67
C LEU A 509 6.39 -15.61 -37.06
N ALA A 510 7.49 -14.86 -37.24
CA ALA A 510 7.86 -14.29 -38.54
C ALA A 510 8.16 -15.37 -39.59
N GLU A 511 8.86 -16.43 -39.21
CA GLU A 511 9.15 -17.58 -40.07
C GLU A 511 7.86 -18.29 -40.51
N VAL A 512 6.95 -18.59 -39.57
CA VAL A 512 5.67 -19.26 -39.89
C VAL A 512 4.77 -18.34 -40.73
N THR A 513 4.74 -17.04 -40.46
CA THR A 513 3.99 -16.06 -41.26
C THR A 513 4.47 -16.04 -42.71
N THR A 514 5.79 -16.04 -42.92
CA THR A 514 6.39 -16.10 -44.26
C THR A 514 6.04 -17.41 -44.96
N SER A 515 6.10 -18.53 -44.24
CA SER A 515 5.74 -19.86 -44.77
C SER A 515 4.25 -19.97 -45.17
N VAL A 516 3.35 -19.33 -44.44
CA VAL A 516 1.92 -19.23 -44.78
C VAL A 516 1.72 -18.35 -46.02
N ALA A 517 2.40 -17.20 -46.10
CA ALA A 517 2.30 -16.30 -47.25
C ALA A 517 2.74 -17.00 -48.55
N GLU A 518 3.86 -17.72 -48.52
CA GLU A 518 4.34 -18.48 -49.67
C GLU A 518 3.38 -19.61 -50.06
N GLN A 519 2.81 -20.33 -49.07
CA GLN A 519 1.82 -21.38 -49.37
C GLN A 519 0.54 -20.81 -50.00
N LYS A 520 0.07 -19.64 -49.53
CA LYS A 520 -1.09 -18.97 -50.12
C LYS A 520 -0.83 -18.59 -51.58
N LYS A 521 0.38 -18.14 -51.91
CA LYS A 521 0.78 -17.84 -53.29
C LYS A 521 0.72 -19.09 -54.16
N GLN A 522 1.28 -20.21 -53.69
CA GLN A 522 1.22 -21.49 -54.40
C GLN A 522 -0.22 -21.98 -54.63
N VAL A 523 -1.09 -21.87 -53.62
CA VAL A 523 -2.51 -22.21 -53.76
C VAL A 523 -3.18 -21.33 -54.82
N SER A 524 -2.94 -20.02 -54.81
CA SER A 524 -3.50 -19.09 -55.80
C SER A 524 -3.04 -19.39 -57.23
N GLU A 525 -1.79 -19.80 -57.42
CA GLU A 525 -1.26 -20.21 -58.73
C GLU A 525 -1.94 -21.49 -59.25
N LEU A 526 -2.09 -22.50 -58.38
CA LEU A 526 -2.79 -23.76 -58.71
C LEU A 526 -4.31 -23.55 -58.96
N GLU A 527 -4.94 -22.61 -58.26
CA GLU A 527 -6.33 -22.21 -58.53
C GLU A 527 -6.48 -21.59 -59.92
N LYS A 528 -5.53 -20.74 -60.34
CA LYS A 528 -5.52 -20.18 -61.70
C LYS A 528 -5.30 -21.26 -62.75
N GLU A 529 -4.37 -22.17 -62.53
CA GLU A 529 -4.07 -23.28 -63.45
C GLU A 529 -5.28 -24.22 -63.61
N THR A 530 -5.94 -24.59 -62.49
CA THR A 530 -7.16 -25.42 -62.54
C THR A 530 -8.33 -24.69 -63.23
N ALA A 531 -8.46 -23.38 -63.05
CA ALA A 531 -9.46 -22.58 -63.77
C ALA A 531 -9.19 -22.52 -65.28
N GLN A 532 -7.93 -22.39 -65.70
CA GLN A 532 -7.53 -22.43 -67.11
C GLN A 532 -7.84 -23.78 -67.75
N PHE A 533 -7.54 -24.90 -67.09
CA PHE A 533 -7.90 -26.22 -67.59
C PHE A 533 -9.42 -26.42 -67.67
N ALA A 534 -10.20 -25.86 -66.74
CA ALA A 534 -11.66 -25.93 -66.79
C ALA A 534 -12.23 -25.16 -68.00
N LEU A 535 -11.69 -23.98 -68.30
CA LEU A 535 -12.02 -23.20 -69.50
C LEU A 535 -11.67 -23.97 -70.78
N ALA A 536 -10.43 -24.44 -70.90
CA ALA A 536 -9.96 -25.20 -72.06
C ALA A 536 -10.80 -26.48 -72.30
N LEU A 537 -11.19 -27.18 -71.21
CA LEU A 537 -12.05 -28.34 -71.29
C LEU A 537 -13.45 -27.98 -71.79
N SER A 538 -14.02 -26.86 -71.33
CA SER A 538 -15.31 -26.36 -71.80
C SER A 538 -15.27 -26.05 -73.29
N GLU A 539 -14.28 -25.28 -73.75
CA GLU A 539 -14.11 -24.91 -75.17
C GLU A 539 -13.92 -26.14 -76.07
N THR A 540 -13.11 -27.11 -75.62
CA THR A 540 -12.88 -28.37 -76.35
C THR A 540 -14.16 -29.20 -76.42
N ASN A 541 -14.95 -29.28 -75.34
CA ASN A 541 -16.24 -29.98 -75.34
C ASN A 541 -17.25 -29.31 -76.28
N THR A 542 -17.32 -27.97 -76.31
CA THR A 542 -18.17 -27.24 -77.25
C THR A 542 -17.76 -27.54 -78.69
N SER A 543 -16.45 -27.51 -78.98
CA SER A 543 -15.91 -27.80 -80.31
C SER A 543 -16.18 -29.25 -80.76
N LEU A 544 -16.11 -30.22 -79.84
CA LEU A 544 -16.48 -31.62 -80.09
C LEU A 544 -17.98 -31.77 -80.38
N ASP A 545 -18.85 -31.07 -79.66
CA ASP A 545 -20.29 -31.12 -79.89
C ASP A 545 -20.67 -30.50 -81.25
N THR A 546 -20.08 -29.35 -81.59
CA THR A 546 -20.33 -28.70 -82.89
C THR A 546 -19.83 -29.56 -84.05
N LEU A 547 -18.60 -30.08 -83.98
CA LEU A 547 -18.04 -30.92 -85.05
C LEU A 547 -18.81 -32.25 -85.17
N GLY A 548 -19.20 -32.83 -84.04
CA GLY A 548 -20.03 -34.04 -84.00
C GLY A 548 -21.41 -33.84 -84.62
N LYS A 549 -22.03 -32.67 -84.46
CA LYS A 549 -23.28 -32.31 -85.14
C LYS A 549 -23.09 -32.18 -86.65
N THR A 550 -22.10 -31.42 -87.11
CA THR A 550 -21.78 -31.25 -88.54
C THR A 550 -21.53 -32.60 -89.25
N ILE A 551 -20.78 -33.53 -88.62
CA ILE A 551 -20.54 -34.86 -89.19
C ILE A 551 -21.85 -35.67 -89.29
N ARG A 552 -22.67 -35.68 -88.23
CA ARG A 552 -23.90 -36.47 -88.18
C ARG A 552 -24.99 -35.94 -89.11
N GLU A 553 -25.27 -34.64 -89.07
CA GLU A 553 -26.46 -34.07 -89.69
C GLU A 553 -26.21 -33.64 -91.14
N GLU A 554 -25.08 -32.99 -91.41
CA GLU A 554 -24.83 -32.35 -92.71
C GLU A 554 -24.03 -33.23 -93.67
N LEU A 555 -22.96 -33.87 -93.17
CA LEU A 555 -22.01 -34.55 -94.05
C LEU A 555 -22.37 -36.01 -94.35
N SER A 556 -22.91 -36.75 -93.37
CA SER A 556 -23.34 -38.14 -93.57
C SER A 556 -24.58 -38.24 -94.49
N SER A 557 -25.48 -37.27 -94.38
CA SER A 557 -26.67 -37.15 -95.22
C SER A 557 -26.28 -36.75 -96.66
N ALA A 558 -25.36 -35.79 -96.83
CA ALA A 558 -24.81 -35.41 -98.12
C ALA A 558 -24.09 -36.58 -98.83
N LEU A 559 -23.29 -37.37 -98.11
CA LEU A 559 -22.60 -38.54 -98.67
C LEU A 559 -23.58 -39.62 -99.12
N THR A 560 -24.59 -39.93 -98.29
CA THR A 560 -25.63 -40.92 -98.63
C THR A 560 -26.45 -40.47 -99.85
N GLN A 561 -26.74 -39.17 -99.95
CA GLN A 561 -27.46 -38.61 -101.08
C GLN A 561 -26.63 -38.62 -102.38
N ALA A 562 -25.33 -38.35 -102.30
CA ALA A 562 -24.41 -38.42 -103.44
C ALA A 562 -24.23 -39.86 -103.95
N GLN A 563 -24.09 -40.84 -103.05
CA GLN A 563 -23.99 -42.26 -103.40
C GLN A 563 -25.24 -42.78 -104.11
N ARG A 564 -26.43 -42.46 -103.56
CA ARG A 564 -27.70 -42.83 -104.19
C ARG A 564 -27.86 -42.26 -105.61
N ARG A 565 -27.49 -40.98 -105.80
CA ARG A 565 -27.49 -40.34 -107.13
C ARG A 565 -26.52 -41.03 -108.10
N SER A 566 -25.36 -41.49 -107.61
CA SER A 566 -24.39 -42.24 -108.41
C SER A 566 -24.94 -43.60 -108.87
N GLU A 567 -25.59 -44.34 -107.97
CA GLU A 567 -26.21 -45.64 -108.28
C GLU A 567 -27.37 -45.52 -109.28
N GLU A 568 -28.29 -44.57 -109.06
CA GLU A 568 -29.43 -44.29 -109.96
C GLU A 568 -28.96 -43.84 -111.36
N HIS A 569 -27.89 -43.04 -111.43
CA HIS A 569 -27.32 -42.57 -112.70
C HIS A 569 -26.57 -43.68 -113.46
N ASN A 570 -25.82 -44.54 -112.76
CA ASN A 570 -25.14 -45.69 -113.37
C ASN A 570 -26.14 -46.72 -113.94
N ALA A 571 -27.26 -46.94 -113.25
CA ALA A 571 -28.35 -47.78 -113.76
C ALA A 571 -28.95 -47.20 -115.06
N SER A 572 -29.09 -45.87 -115.15
CA SER A 572 -29.60 -45.17 -116.34
C SER A 572 -28.64 -45.21 -117.53
N ILE A 573 -27.32 -45.21 -117.29
CA ILE A 573 -26.31 -45.41 -118.34
C ILE A 573 -26.33 -46.86 -118.86
N ALA A 574 -26.46 -47.83 -117.96
CA ALA A 574 -26.53 -49.25 -118.33
C ALA A 574 -27.75 -49.53 -119.22
N SER A 575 -28.92 -48.98 -118.90
CA SER A 575 -30.12 -49.13 -119.73
C SER A 575 -29.98 -48.44 -121.10
N ALA A 576 -29.46 -47.21 -121.14
CA ALA A 576 -29.25 -46.48 -122.39
C ALA A 576 -28.21 -47.15 -123.33
N THR A 577 -27.21 -47.84 -122.75
CA THR A 577 -26.21 -48.59 -123.53
C THR A 577 -26.83 -49.83 -124.20
N LEU A 578 -27.71 -50.53 -123.48
CA LEU A 578 -28.47 -51.67 -124.02
C LEU A 578 -29.43 -51.24 -125.15
N GLU A 579 -30.06 -50.07 -125.03
CA GLU A 579 -30.94 -49.52 -126.08
C GLU A 579 -30.22 -49.23 -127.40
N VAL A 580 -28.96 -48.77 -127.37
CA VAL A 580 -28.16 -48.52 -128.58
C VAL A 580 -27.73 -49.82 -129.25
N GLN A 581 -27.39 -50.86 -128.48
CA GLN A 581 -26.93 -52.15 -129.02
C GLN A 581 -28.05 -52.99 -129.67
N ALA A 582 -29.31 -52.76 -129.29
CA ALA A 582 -30.45 -53.52 -129.82
C ALA A 582 -30.85 -53.15 -131.27
N ILE A 583 -30.35 -52.03 -131.82
CA ILE A 583 -30.73 -51.54 -133.15
C ILE A 583 -29.81 -52.16 -134.23
N ALA A 584 -30.22 -53.28 -134.83
CA ALA A 584 -29.48 -53.99 -135.88
C ALA A 584 -29.88 -53.54 -137.30
N ILE A 585 -29.18 -52.55 -137.86
CA ILE A 585 -29.48 -51.96 -139.17
C ILE A 585 -28.81 -52.73 -140.34
N THR A 586 -27.79 -53.53 -140.04
CA THR A 586 -26.97 -54.26 -141.04
C THR A 586 -27.72 -55.29 -141.90
N PRO A 587 -28.69 -56.10 -141.40
CA PRO A 587 -29.41 -57.06 -142.23
C PRO A 587 -30.36 -56.39 -143.24
N LEU A 588 -30.93 -55.24 -142.87
CA LEU A 588 -31.85 -54.45 -143.69
C LEU A 588 -31.11 -53.73 -144.83
N GLU A 589 -29.85 -53.33 -144.63
CA GLU A 589 -29.00 -52.72 -145.68
C GLU A 589 -28.59 -53.72 -146.77
N GLU A 590 -28.34 -54.98 -146.40
CA GLU A 590 -28.06 -56.03 -147.39
C GLU A 590 -29.32 -56.45 -148.17
N GLY A 591 -30.48 -56.51 -147.50
CA GLY A 591 -31.77 -56.80 -148.14
C GLY A 591 -32.13 -55.78 -149.22
N ALA A 592 -31.91 -54.49 -148.96
CA ALA A 592 -32.14 -53.43 -149.95
C ALA A 592 -31.21 -53.56 -151.17
N LYS A 593 -29.92 -53.89 -150.97
CA LYS A 593 -28.97 -54.11 -152.07
C LYS A 593 -29.34 -55.30 -152.94
N ARG A 594 -29.90 -56.36 -152.34
CA ARG A 594 -30.34 -57.57 -153.06
C ARG A 594 -31.55 -57.28 -153.96
N LEU A 595 -32.56 -56.57 -153.43
CA LEU A 595 -33.76 -56.17 -154.16
C LEU A 595 -33.45 -55.22 -155.34
N VAL A 596 -32.45 -54.33 -155.21
CA VAL A 596 -31.98 -53.48 -156.33
C VAL A 596 -31.45 -54.33 -157.49
N ARG A 597 -30.62 -55.34 -157.21
CA ARG A 597 -30.06 -56.22 -158.26
C ARG A 597 -31.13 -57.06 -158.94
N GLU A 598 -32.07 -57.58 -158.15
CA GLU A 598 -33.16 -58.43 -158.65
C GLU A 598 -34.11 -57.65 -159.58
N LEU A 599 -34.40 -56.40 -159.24
CA LEU A 599 -35.21 -55.50 -160.05
C LEU A 599 -34.50 -55.13 -161.37
N GLN A 600 -33.18 -54.92 -161.35
CA GLN A 600 -32.37 -54.66 -162.54
C GLN A 600 -32.44 -55.83 -163.53
N GLN A 601 -32.25 -57.06 -163.05
CA GLN A 601 -32.30 -58.27 -163.88
C GLN A 601 -33.68 -58.52 -164.49
N LEU A 602 -34.75 -58.28 -163.72
CA LEU A 602 -36.12 -58.39 -164.23
C LEU A 602 -36.44 -57.32 -165.29
N ARG A 603 -35.83 -56.13 -165.19
CA ARG A 603 -35.96 -55.06 -166.18
C ARG A 603 -35.31 -55.43 -167.51
N GLU A 604 -34.10 -55.98 -167.46
CA GLU A 604 -33.35 -56.42 -168.64
C GLU A 604 -34.04 -57.59 -169.37
N ALA A 605 -34.62 -58.53 -168.62
CA ALA A 605 -35.39 -59.64 -169.20
C ALA A 605 -36.68 -59.17 -169.90
N ALA A 606 -37.29 -58.08 -169.44
CA ALA A 606 -38.54 -57.55 -170.01
C ALA A 606 -38.33 -56.80 -171.33
N GLU A 607 -37.10 -56.33 -171.62
CA GLU A 607 -36.75 -55.71 -172.90
C GLU A 607 -36.50 -56.77 -174.01
N ALA A 608 -36.08 -57.98 -173.65
CA ALA A 608 -35.79 -59.05 -174.60
C ALA A 608 -37.04 -59.77 -175.15
N GLN A 609 -38.19 -59.70 -174.46
CA GLN A 609 -39.46 -60.34 -174.85
C GLN A 609 -40.65 -59.37 -174.69
N PRO A 610 -40.93 -58.51 -175.70
CA PRO A 610 -41.89 -57.41 -175.57
C PRO A 610 -43.36 -57.83 -175.40
N GLU A 611 -43.73 -59.05 -175.82
CA GLU A 611 -45.11 -59.57 -175.79
C GLU A 611 -45.44 -60.41 -174.53
N ASP A 612 -44.49 -60.61 -173.62
CA ASP A 612 -44.74 -61.37 -172.38
C ASP A 612 -45.29 -60.47 -171.25
N ALA A 613 -46.63 -60.44 -171.14
CA ALA A 613 -47.35 -59.67 -170.13
C ALA A 613 -47.03 -60.09 -168.68
N ALA A 614 -46.57 -61.34 -168.45
CA ALA A 614 -46.26 -61.82 -167.10
C ALA A 614 -44.96 -61.22 -166.54
N LEU A 615 -44.03 -60.79 -167.40
CA LEU A 615 -42.75 -60.23 -166.98
C LEU A 615 -42.87 -58.76 -166.51
N LYS A 616 -43.72 -57.96 -167.16
CA LYS A 616 -44.00 -56.56 -166.76
C LYS A 616 -44.64 -56.44 -165.38
N GLN A 617 -45.44 -57.43 -164.97
CA GLN A 617 -46.05 -57.47 -163.64
C GLN A 617 -45.03 -57.77 -162.53
N LYS A 618 -44.02 -58.61 -162.80
CA LYS A 618 -42.95 -58.91 -161.84
C LYS A 618 -42.01 -57.73 -161.59
N VAL A 619 -41.75 -56.89 -162.60
CA VAL A 619 -40.92 -55.68 -162.46
C VAL A 619 -41.58 -54.64 -161.54
N THR A 620 -42.91 -54.49 -161.61
CA THR A 620 -43.65 -53.53 -160.77
C THR A 620 -43.75 -53.98 -159.31
N GLU A 621 -43.95 -55.27 -159.05
CA GLU A 621 -43.92 -55.83 -157.68
C GLU A 621 -42.55 -55.71 -157.02
N ALA A 622 -41.46 -55.93 -157.76
CA ALA A 622 -40.10 -55.77 -157.24
C ALA A 622 -39.78 -54.31 -156.86
N ALA A 623 -40.30 -53.33 -157.62
CA ALA A 623 -40.13 -51.90 -157.33
C ALA A 623 -40.84 -51.45 -156.06
N MET A 624 -42.04 -51.96 -155.80
CA MET A 624 -42.76 -51.65 -154.56
C MET A 624 -42.05 -52.22 -153.32
N LYS A 625 -41.53 -53.45 -153.41
CA LYS A 625 -40.77 -54.07 -152.29
C LYS A 625 -39.50 -53.29 -151.92
N LEU A 626 -38.82 -52.70 -152.91
CA LEU A 626 -37.62 -51.90 -152.68
C LEU A 626 -37.94 -50.57 -151.97
N ALA A 627 -39.00 -49.89 -152.37
CA ALA A 627 -39.43 -48.63 -151.75
C ALA A 627 -39.82 -48.83 -150.28
N ASP A 628 -40.50 -49.93 -149.97
CA ASP A 628 -40.91 -50.27 -148.60
C ASP A 628 -39.69 -50.55 -147.70
N HIS A 629 -38.69 -51.28 -148.21
CA HIS A 629 -37.44 -51.55 -147.49
C HIS A 629 -36.63 -50.27 -147.19
N GLN A 630 -36.64 -49.30 -148.09
CA GLN A 630 -35.91 -48.04 -147.90
C GLN A 630 -36.55 -47.14 -146.82
N SER A 631 -37.88 -47.16 -146.66
CA SER A 631 -38.56 -46.35 -145.64
C SER A 631 -38.27 -46.85 -144.22
N VAL A 632 -38.29 -48.17 -144.02
CA VAL A 632 -37.99 -48.83 -142.73
C VAL A 632 -36.56 -48.55 -142.27
N LEU A 633 -35.62 -48.48 -143.22
CA LEU A 633 -34.20 -48.25 -142.93
C LEU A 633 -33.92 -46.80 -142.49
N ALA A 634 -34.64 -45.82 -143.05
CA ALA A 634 -34.55 -44.43 -142.65
C ALA A 634 -35.08 -44.20 -141.22
N GLU A 635 -36.18 -44.87 -140.85
CA GLU A 635 -36.78 -44.76 -139.51
C GLU A 635 -35.84 -45.33 -138.42
N MET A 636 -35.17 -46.45 -138.69
CA MET A 636 -34.21 -47.04 -137.73
C MET A 636 -32.95 -46.18 -137.52
N ARG A 637 -32.46 -45.48 -138.55
CA ARG A 637 -31.30 -44.56 -138.41
C ARG A 637 -31.59 -43.36 -137.52
N LEU A 638 -32.82 -42.84 -137.54
CA LEU A 638 -33.23 -41.73 -136.68
C LEU A 638 -33.28 -42.16 -135.20
N LYS A 639 -33.79 -43.36 -134.91
CA LYS A 639 -33.82 -43.93 -133.55
C LYS A 639 -32.40 -44.14 -132.99
N MET A 640 -31.46 -44.60 -133.82
CA MET A 640 -30.06 -44.81 -133.40
C MET A 640 -29.34 -43.50 -133.03
N THR A 641 -29.52 -42.44 -133.81
CA THR A 641 -28.88 -41.13 -133.54
C THR A 641 -29.44 -40.45 -132.28
N GLN A 642 -30.75 -40.57 -132.04
CA GLN A 642 -31.36 -40.07 -130.80
C GLN A 642 -30.85 -40.81 -129.56
N ALA A 643 -30.72 -42.14 -129.63
CA ALA A 643 -30.19 -42.95 -128.52
C ALA A 643 -28.71 -42.62 -128.21
N ALA A 644 -27.87 -42.40 -129.23
CA ALA A 644 -26.46 -42.03 -129.06
C ALA A 644 -26.26 -40.66 -128.38
N SER A 645 -27.14 -39.68 -128.66
CA SER A 645 -27.08 -38.34 -128.06
C SER A 645 -27.42 -38.34 -126.56
N LYS A 646 -28.38 -39.17 -126.13
CA LYS A 646 -28.75 -39.33 -124.70
C LYS A 646 -27.60 -39.94 -123.90
N LEU A 647 -26.92 -40.94 -124.46
CA LEU A 647 -25.79 -41.61 -123.81
C LEU A 647 -24.63 -40.63 -123.55
N THR A 648 -24.32 -39.76 -124.51
CA THR A 648 -23.24 -38.76 -124.37
C THR A 648 -23.56 -37.68 -123.33
N THR A 649 -24.82 -37.26 -123.21
CA THR A 649 -25.23 -36.34 -122.13
C THR A 649 -25.16 -36.98 -120.74
N LEU A 650 -25.54 -38.26 -120.61
CA LEU A 650 -25.45 -38.97 -119.34
C LEU A 650 -23.99 -39.20 -118.90
N GLN A 651 -23.07 -39.48 -119.84
CA GLN A 651 -21.65 -39.66 -119.54
C GLN A 651 -20.94 -38.39 -119.02
N LYS A 652 -21.33 -37.19 -119.47
CA LYS A 652 -20.74 -35.93 -118.97
C LYS A 652 -21.13 -35.63 -117.51
N LEU A 653 -22.33 -36.02 -117.09
CA LEU A 653 -22.82 -35.84 -115.71
C LEU A 653 -22.10 -36.76 -114.70
N THR A 654 -21.52 -37.87 -115.15
CA THR A 654 -20.80 -38.83 -114.31
C THR A 654 -19.55 -38.22 -113.65
N ALA A 655 -18.81 -37.37 -114.36
CA ALA A 655 -17.61 -36.72 -113.82
C ALA A 655 -17.94 -35.72 -112.68
N ALA A 656 -19.08 -35.02 -112.79
CA ALA A 656 -19.51 -34.05 -111.78
C ALA A 656 -20.01 -34.72 -110.49
N ILE A 657 -20.77 -35.83 -110.61
CA ILE A 657 -21.26 -36.59 -109.44
C ILE A 657 -20.09 -37.24 -108.70
N ALA A 658 -19.13 -37.85 -109.42
CA ALA A 658 -17.93 -38.44 -108.83
C ALA A 658 -17.04 -37.41 -108.10
N SER A 659 -16.92 -36.19 -108.64
CA SER A 659 -16.24 -35.08 -107.96
C SER A 659 -16.91 -34.74 -106.63
N SER A 660 -18.24 -34.62 -106.60
CA SER A 660 -18.98 -34.27 -105.37
C SER A 660 -18.88 -35.37 -104.29
N GLU A 661 -18.86 -36.64 -104.69
CA GLU A 661 -18.70 -37.76 -103.76
C GLU A 661 -17.28 -37.81 -103.19
N SER A 662 -16.26 -37.55 -104.01
CA SER A 662 -14.87 -37.49 -103.56
C SER A 662 -14.62 -36.32 -102.59
N GLU A 663 -15.22 -35.16 -102.86
CA GLU A 663 -15.12 -33.98 -102.00
C GLU A 663 -15.80 -34.21 -100.64
N ALA A 664 -17.02 -34.76 -100.63
CA ALA A 664 -17.71 -35.14 -99.40
C ALA A 664 -16.94 -36.20 -98.58
N ARG A 665 -16.34 -37.20 -99.24
CA ARG A 665 -15.49 -38.22 -98.59
C ARG A 665 -14.22 -37.61 -97.99
N SER A 666 -13.55 -36.71 -98.72
CA SER A 666 -12.35 -36.01 -98.24
C SER A 666 -12.64 -35.14 -97.02
N GLN A 667 -13.75 -34.41 -97.06
CA GLN A 667 -14.19 -33.56 -95.95
C GLN A 667 -14.60 -34.37 -94.72
N LEU A 668 -15.20 -35.57 -94.92
CA LEU A 668 -15.51 -36.49 -93.83
C LEU A 668 -14.25 -37.07 -93.19
N GLN A 669 -13.25 -37.42 -94.00
CA GLN A 669 -11.96 -37.88 -93.50
C GLN A 669 -11.26 -36.78 -92.69
N GLN A 670 -11.20 -35.55 -93.20
CA GLN A 670 -10.59 -34.42 -92.49
C GLN A 670 -11.30 -34.11 -91.16
N ASN A 671 -12.64 -34.13 -91.14
CA ASN A 671 -13.42 -33.92 -89.92
C ASN A 671 -13.27 -35.07 -88.92
N ASN A 672 -13.10 -36.32 -89.39
CA ASN A 672 -12.80 -37.47 -88.52
C ASN A 672 -11.39 -37.38 -87.90
N GLU A 673 -10.40 -36.92 -88.64
CA GLU A 673 -9.05 -36.64 -88.13
C GLU A 673 -9.08 -35.50 -87.10
N GLN A 674 -9.85 -34.44 -87.35
CA GLN A 674 -10.10 -33.37 -86.38
C GLN A 674 -10.84 -33.86 -85.14
N LEU A 675 -11.81 -34.77 -85.27
CA LEU A 675 -12.51 -35.37 -84.14
C LEU A 675 -11.55 -36.21 -83.27
N GLN A 676 -10.66 -37.00 -83.90
CA GLN A 676 -9.66 -37.77 -83.18
C GLN A 676 -8.68 -36.88 -82.42
N THR A 677 -8.18 -35.82 -83.04
CA THR A 677 -7.26 -34.85 -82.39
C THR A 677 -7.91 -34.06 -81.26
N LEU A 678 -9.18 -33.63 -81.41
CA LEU A 678 -9.94 -33.01 -80.33
C LEU A 678 -10.24 -33.99 -79.19
N SER A 679 -10.49 -35.27 -79.51
CA SER A 679 -10.75 -36.31 -78.50
C SER A 679 -9.51 -36.63 -77.67
N SER A 680 -8.33 -36.70 -78.30
CA SER A 680 -7.06 -36.88 -77.59
C SER A 680 -6.73 -35.66 -76.74
N SER A 681 -6.88 -34.45 -77.29
CA SER A 681 -6.72 -33.19 -76.56
C SER A 681 -7.64 -33.12 -75.33
N ARG A 682 -8.93 -33.48 -75.45
CA ARG A 682 -9.86 -33.57 -74.31
C ARG A 682 -9.36 -34.56 -73.25
N SER A 683 -8.85 -35.72 -73.67
CA SER A 683 -8.34 -36.73 -72.74
C SER A 683 -7.11 -36.24 -71.96
N ASP A 684 -6.22 -35.52 -72.62
CA ASP A 684 -5.02 -34.95 -72.00
C ASP A 684 -5.36 -33.78 -71.07
N ILE A 685 -6.26 -32.88 -71.48
CA ILE A 685 -6.78 -31.80 -70.61
C ILE A 685 -7.46 -32.38 -69.37
N THR A 686 -8.25 -33.45 -69.52
CA THR A 686 -8.93 -34.11 -68.40
C THR A 686 -7.93 -34.73 -67.42
N ARG A 687 -6.88 -35.39 -67.94
CA ARG A 687 -5.79 -35.97 -67.14
C ARG A 687 -5.02 -34.89 -66.38
N ASN A 688 -4.65 -33.81 -67.07
CA ASN A 688 -3.90 -32.69 -66.50
C ASN A 688 -4.75 -31.94 -65.45
N MET A 689 -6.04 -31.73 -65.71
CA MET A 689 -6.97 -31.14 -64.75
C MET A 689 -7.10 -32.00 -63.49
N ALA A 690 -7.17 -33.33 -63.62
CA ALA A 690 -7.22 -34.24 -62.47
C ALA A 690 -5.94 -34.18 -61.64
N ALA A 691 -4.77 -34.12 -62.29
CA ALA A 691 -3.47 -33.93 -61.62
C ALA A 691 -3.40 -32.57 -60.90
N ALA A 692 -3.77 -31.47 -61.56
CA ALA A 692 -3.79 -30.13 -60.99
C ALA A 692 -4.76 -30.02 -59.79
N LYS A 693 -5.95 -30.64 -59.87
CA LYS A 693 -6.89 -30.72 -58.73
C LYS A 693 -6.31 -31.49 -57.53
N SER A 694 -5.59 -32.59 -57.78
CA SER A 694 -4.90 -33.34 -56.72
C SER A 694 -3.81 -32.50 -56.05
N SER A 695 -2.99 -31.81 -56.85
CA SER A 695 -1.96 -30.89 -56.37
C SER A 695 -2.56 -29.74 -55.55
N LEU A 696 -3.67 -29.15 -56.02
CA LEU A 696 -4.40 -28.10 -55.30
C LEU A 696 -4.95 -28.62 -53.95
N ALA A 697 -5.52 -29.83 -53.91
CA ALA A 697 -6.00 -30.44 -52.67
C ALA A 697 -4.86 -30.66 -51.65
N SER A 698 -3.70 -31.13 -52.13
CA SER A 698 -2.49 -31.27 -51.30
C SER A 698 -1.98 -29.91 -50.77
N ALA A 699 -1.90 -28.90 -51.63
CA ALA A 699 -1.48 -27.55 -51.27
C ALA A 699 -2.42 -26.90 -50.24
N ASN A 700 -3.73 -27.10 -50.39
CA ASN A 700 -4.73 -26.64 -49.42
C ASN A 700 -4.61 -27.34 -48.06
N LYS A 701 -4.31 -28.64 -48.05
CA LYS A 701 -4.03 -29.37 -46.80
C LYS A 701 -2.79 -28.82 -46.10
N GLN A 702 -1.72 -28.52 -46.85
CA GLN A 702 -0.52 -27.90 -46.30
C GLN A 702 -0.78 -26.47 -45.78
N LEU A 703 -1.60 -25.69 -46.47
CA LEU A 703 -2.00 -24.35 -46.03
C LEU A 703 -2.74 -24.41 -44.68
N ALA A 704 -3.70 -25.33 -44.52
CA ALA A 704 -4.41 -25.52 -43.26
C ALA A 704 -3.47 -25.90 -42.09
N MET A 705 -2.50 -26.79 -42.34
CA MET A 705 -1.49 -27.16 -41.34
C MET A 705 -0.62 -25.95 -40.92
N ARG A 706 -0.18 -25.14 -41.89
CA ARG A 706 0.65 -23.95 -41.60
C ARG A 706 -0.16 -22.84 -40.91
N GLN A 707 -1.42 -22.66 -41.25
CA GLN A 707 -2.33 -21.74 -40.54
C GLN A 707 -2.56 -22.18 -39.08
N ALA A 708 -2.70 -23.48 -38.83
CA ALA A 708 -2.78 -24.00 -37.46
C ALA A 708 -1.47 -23.78 -36.68
N ALA A 709 -0.31 -23.92 -37.36
CA ALA A 709 0.99 -23.58 -36.77
C ALA A 709 1.13 -22.09 -36.47
N LEU A 710 0.61 -21.21 -37.33
CA LEU A 710 0.59 -19.76 -37.12
C LEU A 710 -0.18 -19.41 -35.85
N LYS A 711 -1.39 -19.94 -35.69
CA LYS A 711 -2.21 -19.74 -34.49
C LYS A 711 -1.47 -20.18 -33.21
N LYS A 712 -0.80 -21.34 -33.24
CA LYS A 712 0.02 -21.81 -32.11
C LYS A 712 1.21 -20.88 -31.81
N ALA A 713 1.84 -20.32 -32.84
CA ALA A 713 2.94 -19.36 -32.66
C ALA A 713 2.44 -18.04 -32.07
N GLU A 714 1.26 -17.56 -32.46
CA GLU A 714 0.60 -16.38 -31.88
C GLU A 714 0.26 -16.60 -30.40
N GLU A 715 -0.36 -17.74 -30.06
CA GLU A 715 -0.66 -18.14 -28.68
C GLU A 715 0.62 -18.26 -27.83
N HIS A 716 1.68 -18.82 -28.40
CA HIS A 716 2.98 -18.92 -27.74
C HIS A 716 3.58 -17.53 -27.46
N LEU A 717 3.57 -16.62 -28.42
CA LEU A 717 4.04 -15.25 -28.22
C LEU A 717 3.25 -14.54 -27.11
N ALA A 718 1.91 -14.66 -27.11
CA ALA A 718 1.07 -14.09 -26.07
C ALA A 718 1.40 -14.66 -24.68
N SER A 719 1.68 -15.97 -24.59
CA SER A 719 2.10 -16.61 -23.34
C SER A 719 3.44 -16.08 -22.82
N GLN A 720 4.43 -15.89 -23.71
CA GLN A 720 5.74 -15.34 -23.34
C GLN A 720 5.65 -13.87 -22.94
N GLN A 721 4.81 -13.08 -23.61
CA GLN A 721 4.56 -11.68 -23.23
C GLN A 721 3.90 -11.57 -21.85
N LYS A 722 2.94 -12.45 -21.54
CA LYS A 722 2.35 -12.50 -20.20
C LYS A 722 3.39 -12.88 -19.13
N ALA A 723 4.28 -13.82 -19.43
CA ALA A 723 5.36 -14.24 -18.53
C ALA A 723 6.39 -13.13 -18.23
N LEU A 724 6.47 -12.08 -19.04
CA LEU A 724 7.36 -10.92 -18.81
C LEU A 724 6.93 -10.04 -17.62
N THR A 725 5.62 -10.02 -17.31
CA THR A 725 5.06 -9.10 -16.30
C THR A 725 5.57 -9.37 -14.88
N ALA A 726 5.70 -10.64 -14.49
CA ALA A 726 6.14 -11.02 -13.15
C ALA A 726 7.62 -10.66 -12.89
N PRO A 727 8.60 -11.01 -13.76
CA PRO A 727 9.99 -10.58 -13.60
C PRO A 727 10.17 -9.05 -13.60
N ALA A 728 9.40 -8.32 -14.42
CA ALA A 728 9.46 -6.87 -14.45
C ALA A 728 8.97 -6.25 -13.13
N ALA A 729 7.86 -6.74 -12.58
CA ALA A 729 7.36 -6.32 -11.28
C ALA A 729 8.34 -6.68 -10.15
N GLU A 730 8.98 -7.85 -10.23
CA GLU A 730 9.98 -8.28 -9.24
C GLU A 730 11.23 -7.40 -9.25
N LEU A 731 11.73 -7.02 -10.44
CA LEU A 731 12.85 -6.09 -10.56
C LEU A 731 12.49 -4.71 -9.98
N GLN A 732 11.28 -4.21 -10.24
CA GLN A 732 10.81 -2.95 -9.68
C GLN A 732 10.70 -3.01 -8.14
N ARG A 733 10.20 -4.13 -7.59
CA ARG A 733 10.16 -4.36 -6.14
C ARG A 733 11.56 -4.38 -5.53
N ALA A 734 12.50 -5.08 -6.16
CA ALA A 734 13.89 -5.15 -5.71
C ALA A 734 14.55 -3.75 -5.68
N HIS A 735 14.36 -2.94 -6.71
CA HIS A 735 14.85 -1.55 -6.73
C HIS A 735 14.20 -0.66 -5.67
N ASN A 736 12.89 -0.75 -5.50
CA ASN A 736 12.18 0.02 -4.46
C ASN A 736 12.63 -0.40 -3.06
N PHE A 737 12.87 -1.69 -2.85
CA PHE A 737 13.39 -2.22 -1.60
C PHE A 737 14.81 -1.72 -1.31
N GLU A 738 15.71 -1.77 -2.29
CA GLU A 738 17.08 -1.24 -2.17
C GLU A 738 17.07 0.27 -1.86
N LYS A 739 16.22 1.04 -2.55
CA LYS A 739 16.03 2.47 -2.28
C LYS A 739 15.58 2.72 -0.84
N LYS A 740 14.56 1.99 -0.38
CA LYS A 740 14.03 2.10 0.99
C LYS A 740 15.07 1.70 2.05
N LEU A 741 15.90 0.68 1.78
CA LEU A 741 17.00 0.30 2.67
C LEU A 741 18.01 1.45 2.82
N LYS A 742 18.40 2.10 1.71
CA LYS A 742 19.32 3.26 1.75
C LYS A 742 18.76 4.44 2.53
N GLU A 743 17.49 4.77 2.30
CA GLU A 743 16.78 5.83 3.03
C GLU A 743 16.69 5.53 4.53
N ASN A 744 16.27 4.31 4.89
CA ASN A 744 16.22 3.86 6.28
C ASN A 744 17.61 3.88 6.94
N LEU A 745 18.65 3.47 6.24
CA LEU A 745 20.01 3.46 6.74
C LEU A 745 20.56 4.88 6.94
N LYS A 746 20.22 5.85 6.06
CA LYS A 746 20.50 7.28 6.29
C LYS A 746 19.81 7.76 7.58
N PHE A 747 18.51 7.47 7.71
CA PHE A 747 17.71 7.84 8.88
C PHE A 747 18.29 7.29 10.19
N TRP A 748 18.57 5.98 10.27
CA TRP A 748 19.08 5.36 11.50
C TRP A 748 20.51 5.80 11.84
N ARG A 749 21.36 6.10 10.83
CA ARG A 749 22.67 6.71 11.08
C ARG A 749 22.55 8.12 11.66
N ALA A 750 21.64 8.93 11.15
CA ALA A 750 21.34 10.25 11.74
C ALA A 750 20.82 10.09 13.19
N ALA A 751 19.89 9.16 13.43
CA ALA A 751 19.38 8.86 14.76
C ALA A 751 20.49 8.41 15.73
N GLN A 752 21.47 7.63 15.28
CA GLN A 752 22.61 7.22 16.09
C GLN A 752 23.48 8.41 16.53
N VAL A 753 23.71 9.37 15.63
CA VAL A 753 24.45 10.60 15.94
C VAL A 753 23.66 11.45 16.93
N ASN A 754 22.35 11.59 16.71
CA ASN A 754 21.47 12.32 17.62
C ASN A 754 21.44 11.72 19.03
N ALA A 755 21.32 10.39 19.15
CA ALA A 755 21.34 9.71 20.44
C ALA A 755 22.63 10.00 21.22
N LYS A 756 23.79 10.01 20.53
CA LYS A 756 25.07 10.42 21.14
C LYS A 756 25.08 11.89 21.52
N ALA A 757 24.58 12.78 20.65
CA ALA A 757 24.48 14.21 20.92
C ALA A 757 23.65 14.50 22.18
N LEU A 758 22.52 13.80 22.35
CA LEU A 758 21.64 13.95 23.51
C LEU A 758 22.31 13.49 24.81
N VAL A 759 23.08 12.40 24.78
CA VAL A 759 23.83 11.94 25.96
C VAL A 759 24.88 12.98 26.39
N VAL A 760 25.63 13.52 25.43
CA VAL A 760 26.64 14.57 25.70
C VAL A 760 25.96 15.85 26.19
N THR A 761 24.83 16.24 25.58
CA THR A 761 24.05 17.42 25.98
C THR A 761 23.50 17.28 27.39
N SER A 762 22.96 16.12 27.75
CA SER A 762 22.51 15.83 29.12
C SER A 762 23.65 15.92 30.12
N LYS A 763 24.82 15.35 29.80
CA LYS A 763 26.03 15.45 30.64
C LYS A 763 26.51 16.89 30.80
N ARG A 764 26.49 17.68 29.72
CA ARG A 764 26.80 19.12 29.75
C ARG A 764 25.83 19.85 30.70
N ASP A 765 24.53 19.59 30.58
CA ASP A 765 23.51 20.27 31.38
C ASP A 765 23.63 19.89 32.86
N THR A 766 23.93 18.63 33.20
CA THR A 766 24.20 18.22 34.59
C THR A 766 25.44 18.90 35.15
N LEU A 767 26.54 18.94 34.37
CA LEU A 767 27.78 19.60 34.81
C LEU A 767 27.57 21.11 35.00
N LYS A 768 26.79 21.74 34.13
CA LYS A 768 26.44 23.15 34.24
C LYS A 768 25.59 23.43 35.48
N ALA A 769 24.58 22.62 35.76
CA ALA A 769 23.75 22.75 36.96
C ALA A 769 24.57 22.57 38.25
N GLU A 770 25.44 21.54 38.29
CA GLU A 770 26.36 21.32 39.41
C GLU A 770 27.31 22.52 39.60
N GLN A 771 27.82 23.10 38.50
CA GLN A 771 28.67 24.28 38.56
C GLN A 771 27.91 25.52 39.06
N GLU A 772 26.66 25.73 38.62
CA GLU A 772 25.80 26.83 39.09
C GLU A 772 25.49 26.69 40.59
N GLU A 773 25.18 25.48 41.06
CA GLU A 773 24.96 25.18 42.48
C GLU A 773 26.22 25.44 43.32
N GLU A 774 27.38 24.93 42.88
CA GLU A 774 28.66 25.17 43.56
C GLU A 774 29.05 26.65 43.56
N THR A 775 28.74 27.39 42.48
CA THR A 775 28.99 28.83 42.40
C THR A 775 28.09 29.60 43.37
N SER A 776 26.81 29.26 43.44
CA SER A 776 25.87 29.83 44.42
C SER A 776 26.29 29.53 45.86
N ALA A 777 26.69 28.29 46.15
CA ALA A 777 27.22 27.89 47.45
C ALA A 777 28.52 28.63 47.80
N LEU A 778 29.41 28.82 46.82
CA LEU A 778 30.63 29.61 46.97
C LEU A 778 30.32 31.07 47.29
N GLU A 779 29.34 31.68 46.61
CA GLU A 779 28.88 33.05 46.91
C GLU A 779 28.30 33.18 48.32
N SER A 780 27.45 32.24 48.74
CA SER A 780 26.88 32.20 50.08
C SER A 780 27.97 32.09 51.15
N LYS A 781 28.86 31.10 51.04
CA LYS A 781 29.98 30.91 51.99
C LYS A 781 30.94 32.10 51.99
N THR A 782 31.16 32.76 50.85
CA THR A 782 31.98 33.98 50.78
C THR A 782 31.34 35.14 51.53
N ARG A 783 30.00 35.29 51.47
CA ARG A 783 29.27 36.28 52.27
C ARG A 783 29.36 35.98 53.76
N GLU A 784 29.16 34.72 54.16
CA GLU A 784 29.29 34.26 55.56
C GLU A 784 30.71 34.47 56.12
N LEU A 785 31.74 34.23 55.29
CA LEU A 785 33.13 34.52 55.65
C LEU A 785 33.35 36.03 55.84
N GLY A 786 32.75 36.85 54.97
CA GLY A 786 32.80 38.32 55.07
C GLY A 786 32.18 38.85 56.35
N THR A 787 30.99 38.37 56.72
CA THR A 787 30.30 38.74 57.97
C THR A 787 31.07 38.25 59.20
N SER A 788 31.55 37.00 59.17
CA SER A 788 32.35 36.44 60.27
C SER A 788 33.66 37.22 60.46
N ARG A 789 34.27 37.70 59.37
CA ARG A 789 35.49 38.52 59.40
C ARG A 789 35.24 39.93 59.92
N SER A 790 34.09 40.55 59.60
CA SER A 790 33.70 41.84 60.20
C SER A 790 33.34 41.72 61.68
N ASP A 791 32.76 40.58 62.09
CA ASP A 791 32.46 40.31 63.50
C ASP A 791 33.74 40.09 64.31
N LEU A 792 34.76 39.43 63.71
CA LEU A 792 36.08 39.20 64.31
C LEU A 792 36.83 40.50 64.67
N SER A 793 36.60 41.60 63.93
CA SER A 793 37.23 42.90 64.21
C SER A 793 36.57 43.68 65.34
N SER A 794 35.47 43.18 65.94
CA SER A 794 34.68 43.94 66.92
C SER A 794 34.63 43.36 68.35
N LEU A 795 35.00 42.10 68.62
CA LEU A 795 34.84 41.48 69.95
C LEU A 795 35.90 40.40 70.28
N GLU A 796 36.86 40.71 71.15
CA GLU A 796 38.01 39.84 71.48
C GLU A 796 37.67 38.56 72.27
N ALA A 797 36.48 38.45 72.87
CA ALA A 797 36.09 37.27 73.68
C ALA A 797 35.42 36.13 72.87
N ARG A 798 34.95 36.39 71.64
CA ARG A 798 34.26 35.40 70.78
C ARG A 798 35.19 34.74 69.74
N LYS A 799 36.47 35.11 69.80
CA LYS A 799 37.49 34.86 68.77
C LYS A 799 37.79 33.38 68.53
N ALA A 800 37.85 32.54 69.56
CA ALA A 800 38.26 31.14 69.42
C ALA A 800 37.22 30.26 68.69
N THR A 801 35.93 30.42 69.02
CA THR A 801 34.85 29.65 68.37
C THR A 801 34.64 30.11 66.93
N LEU A 802 34.70 31.42 66.67
CA LEU A 802 34.61 31.98 65.31
C LEU A 802 35.85 31.68 64.47
N GLN A 803 37.05 31.56 65.06
CA GLN A 803 38.27 31.15 64.34
C GLN A 803 38.17 29.71 63.83
N ALA A 804 37.63 28.79 64.63
CA ALA A 804 37.41 27.41 64.19
C ALA A 804 36.41 27.35 63.02
N GLN A 805 35.32 28.13 63.08
CA GLN A 805 34.34 28.23 61.99
C GLN A 805 34.95 28.90 60.74
N LEU A 806 35.83 29.90 60.91
CA LEU A 806 36.55 30.55 59.81
C LEU A 806 37.51 29.59 59.10
N GLU A 807 38.23 28.76 59.86
CA GLU A 807 39.12 27.73 59.32
C GLU A 807 38.34 26.68 58.54
N GLU A 808 37.23 26.17 59.09
CA GLU A 808 36.34 25.21 58.42
C GLU A 808 35.76 25.78 57.11
N LEU A 809 35.20 27.00 57.15
CA LEU A 809 34.69 27.69 55.95
C LEU A 809 35.79 27.94 54.91
N SER A 810 37.02 28.23 55.33
CA SER A 810 38.14 28.47 54.40
C SER A 810 38.59 27.20 53.67
N VAL A 811 38.55 26.05 54.36
CA VAL A 811 38.85 24.73 53.79
C VAL A 811 37.78 24.35 52.77
N ASP A 812 36.51 24.54 53.12
CA ASP A 812 35.38 24.29 52.21
C ASP A 812 35.43 25.18 50.96
N LEU A 813 35.80 26.45 51.12
CA LEU A 813 35.90 27.41 50.01
C LEU A 813 37.06 27.03 49.06
N ALA A 814 38.18 26.56 49.60
CA ALA A 814 39.28 26.03 48.80
C ALA A 814 38.88 24.77 48.02
N SER A 815 38.15 23.85 48.66
CA SER A 815 37.63 22.62 48.04
C SER A 815 36.66 22.93 46.89
N LEU A 816 35.70 23.83 47.10
CA LEU A 816 34.75 24.27 46.07
C LEU A 816 35.46 24.93 44.89
N LYS A 817 36.43 25.82 45.14
CA LYS A 817 37.23 26.46 44.08
C LYS A 817 38.01 25.43 43.26
N GLN A 818 38.55 24.40 43.89
CA GLN A 818 39.27 23.33 43.22
C GLN A 818 38.34 22.46 42.37
N SER A 819 37.14 22.13 42.88
CA SER A 819 36.09 21.42 42.13
C SER A 819 35.67 22.19 40.86
N ILE A 820 35.36 23.48 41.01
CA ILE A 820 34.98 24.36 39.88
C ILE A 820 36.11 24.45 38.84
N ALA A 821 37.36 24.63 39.28
CA ALA A 821 38.51 24.71 38.38
C ALA A 821 38.76 23.40 37.61
N ALA A 822 38.51 22.25 38.23
CA ALA A 822 38.64 20.94 37.59
C ALA A 822 37.50 20.63 36.60
N ARG A 823 36.28 21.13 36.86
CA ARG A 823 35.11 20.91 36.00
C ARG A 823 35.05 21.81 34.76
N LYS A 824 35.57 23.03 34.85
CA LYS A 824 35.59 23.99 33.74
C LYS A 824 36.09 23.42 32.40
N PRO A 825 37.27 22.75 32.32
CA PRO A 825 37.74 22.19 31.04
C PRO A 825 36.84 21.06 30.52
N LEU A 826 36.20 20.28 31.40
CA LEU A 826 35.28 19.21 31.00
C LEU A 826 33.99 19.77 30.39
N LEU A 827 33.50 20.90 30.91
CA LEU A 827 32.34 21.59 30.35
C LEU A 827 32.66 22.15 28.96
N GLU A 828 33.81 22.80 28.79
CA GLU A 828 34.25 23.35 27.49
C GLU A 828 34.43 22.25 26.42
N GLU A 829 34.93 21.08 26.80
CA GLU A 829 35.04 19.91 25.90
C GLU A 829 33.66 19.35 25.53
N ALA A 830 32.76 19.17 26.51
CA ALA A 830 31.41 18.67 26.27
C ALA A 830 30.57 19.64 25.41
N GLU A 831 30.74 20.96 25.58
CA GLU A 831 30.10 21.97 24.75
C GLU A 831 30.55 21.90 23.29
N ARG A 832 31.86 21.73 23.06
CA ARG A 832 32.42 21.57 21.71
C ARG A 832 31.91 20.29 21.05
N GLU A 833 31.98 19.17 21.75
CA GLU A 833 31.51 17.87 21.24
C GLU A 833 30.00 17.86 20.95
N SER A 834 29.19 18.45 21.84
CA SER A 834 27.74 18.61 21.65
C SER A 834 27.43 19.39 20.36
N LYS A 835 28.13 20.52 20.14
CA LYS A 835 27.92 21.37 18.95
C LYS A 835 28.34 20.67 17.65
N ASP A 836 29.49 19.98 17.65
CA ASP A 836 29.95 19.22 16.47
C ASP A 836 28.99 18.08 16.13
N LEU A 837 28.47 17.36 17.13
CA LEU A 837 27.50 16.29 16.91
C LEU A 837 26.14 16.82 16.42
N GLN A 838 25.67 17.96 16.93
CA GLN A 838 24.45 18.62 16.45
C GLN A 838 24.58 19.08 14.99
N ASN A 839 25.70 19.70 14.62
CA ASN A 839 25.95 20.10 13.22
C ASN A 839 25.96 18.87 12.29
N ARG A 840 26.64 17.79 12.71
CA ARG A 840 26.68 16.54 11.95
C ARG A 840 25.33 15.86 11.84
N TYR A 841 24.47 16.01 12.86
CA TYR A 841 23.10 15.53 12.80
C TYR A 841 22.28 16.28 11.74
N LEU A 842 22.35 17.61 11.73
CA LEU A 842 21.65 18.45 10.75
C LEU A 842 22.06 18.10 9.32
N GLU A 843 23.37 18.00 9.05
CA GLU A 843 23.93 17.59 7.75
C GLU A 843 23.45 16.21 7.26
N LEU A 844 23.18 15.28 8.19
CA LEU A 844 22.69 13.94 7.86
C LEU A 844 21.15 13.87 7.76
N SER A 845 20.44 14.84 8.35
CA SER A 845 18.98 14.88 8.40
C SER A 845 18.35 15.59 7.20
N GLU A 846 19.05 16.59 6.63
CA GLU A 846 18.79 17.13 5.29
C GLU A 846 19.18 16.10 4.22
#